data_AF-A0A1S3AU91-F1
#
_entry.id   AF-A0A1S3AU91-F1
#
_cell.length_a   1.000
_cell.length_b   1.000
_cell.length_c   1.000
_cell.angle_alpha   90.00
_cell.angle_beta   90.00
_cell.angle_gamma   90.00
#
_symmetry.space_group_name_H-M   'P 1'
#
loop_
_entity.id
_entity.type
_entity.pdbx_description
1 polymer ?
#
loop_
_entity_poly.entity_id
_entity_poly.type
_entity_poly.pdbx_seq_one_letter_code
_entity_poly.pdbx_strand_id
1 'polypeptide(L)'
;MQSFGFRRLGDAPRATPFWTQANALLIKNLTYQKRNLRRNISLISFPIILCSLLAAIQTFVDKNLDNPDLNCGCACVDKNGDGKCEKVCGIEYSSPMQAPNCPNPSPPRWAPVLQMPAPNFRAVRTDFFPYTDLPNESCRESASCPVTMLFTGKNRSLGNILAGNMVPSSLFWNSSDAMNAASLNVLGSEKKPTTGGYVDSTFFSSLPLYYILRQCVKSPTVSIPVSLFSLTNAQKVACVQGLQLWRNSSSQVNDEIYRGYINGNPEGKINEILSGFDFLNSDRNNFNVTIWYNSSYKASAGSPNVLLRVPRLVNLVSNGYLKFMLGAGTEMPFQFVKEMPKHETKTQIDFSSNLGALFFTWVILQPFPVILTSLVSEKQQKLRIMMKMHGLGDGPYWMISYAYFLTVYAVYMFCFVMFGSVIGLDFFTMNDYGIQLVFYLLFINVLVSVAFLMAGMFSDVKTAEVSAYIGVFGTGLLGGFLFQFFIEDPSFPHGWLILMELYPGFMLYRGLYEFAFFSVTGKIIGTSGMQWGDLTDSTNGMGEILIIMLFEWIVVLLIAYYIDQVLSSGKHPLFFLQRHDKKTTSNNLVLERQRSKVVVQIDKHDVREEREKVERLLNERHPGHGVICDHLKKVYPGRDGNPEKFAVRGLSLAIDRGECFGMLGPNGAGKTSFISMMIGLTKPTAGTAFVEGLDIRTEMNAVYESMGVCPQHDLLWDNLTGREHLLFYGRLKSLKGSALIQAVEESLKEVNLFKGGVADKQAGMYSGGCLYG
;
A
#
# COMPACT_ATOMS: atom_id res chain seq x y z
N MET A 1 35.22 53.56 0.89
CA MET A 1 34.43 52.41 1.39
C MET A 1 33.33 52.97 2.27
N GLN A 2 32.14 53.19 1.70
CA GLN A 2 30.96 53.62 2.46
C GLN A 2 30.31 52.40 3.11
N SER A 3 29.89 52.60 4.35
CA SER A 3 29.22 51.66 5.24
C SER A 3 27.98 51.03 4.59
N PHE A 4 28.00 49.70 4.42
CA PHE A 4 26.81 48.90 4.15
C PHE A 4 25.99 48.80 5.44
N GLY A 5 25.12 49.79 5.65
CA GLY A 5 24.25 49.88 6.82
C GLY A 5 22.82 49.44 6.51
N PHE A 6 22.56 48.13 6.44
CA PHE A 6 21.19 47.61 6.56
C PHE A 6 20.72 47.68 8.04
N ARG A 7 20.62 48.90 8.59
CA ARG A 7 19.94 49.36 9.82
C ARG A 7 20.67 50.58 10.38
N ARG A 8 19.91 51.61 10.78
CA ARG A 8 20.43 52.61 11.75
C ARG A 8 20.78 51.87 13.04
N LEU A 9 22.05 52.00 13.46
CA LEU A 9 22.54 51.52 14.76
C LEU A 9 21.78 52.25 15.87
N GLY A 10 20.82 51.59 16.51
CA GLY A 10 20.05 52.17 17.62
C GLY A 10 18.99 51.24 18.21
N ASP A 11 18.39 50.37 17.40
CA ASP A 11 17.37 49.44 17.88
C ASP A 11 17.96 48.05 18.17
N ALA A 12 17.73 47.55 19.39
CA ALA A 12 18.10 46.20 19.80
C ALA A 12 17.57 45.15 18.80
N PRO A 13 18.31 44.06 18.51
CA PRO A 13 17.85 43.02 17.59
C PRO A 13 16.56 42.39 18.13
N ARG A 14 15.43 42.73 17.50
CA ARG A 14 14.19 41.97 17.68
C ARG A 14 14.22 40.77 16.75
N ALA A 15 14.24 39.59 17.35
CA ALA A 15 14.02 38.32 16.68
C ALA A 15 12.78 38.41 15.79
N THR A 16 12.90 37.93 14.56
CA THR A 16 11.80 38.04 13.60
C THR A 16 10.68 37.07 13.98
N PRO A 17 9.40 37.51 14.03
CA PRO A 17 8.32 36.63 14.49
C PRO A 17 8.17 35.40 13.59
N PHE A 18 7.86 34.25 14.20
CA PHE A 18 7.61 32.97 13.51
C PHE A 18 6.74 33.12 12.26
N TRP A 19 5.60 33.80 12.36
CA TRP A 19 4.66 34.00 11.26
C TRP A 19 5.20 34.92 10.14
N THR A 20 6.12 35.84 10.46
CA THR A 20 6.75 36.70 9.45
C THR A 20 7.77 35.91 8.64
N GLN A 21 8.60 35.10 9.31
CA GLN A 21 9.47 34.14 8.65
C GLN A 21 8.64 33.17 7.80
N ALA A 22 7.48 32.77 8.32
CA ALA A 22 6.66 31.79 7.66
C ALA A 22 6.03 32.30 6.35
N ASN A 23 5.47 33.50 6.41
CA ASN A 23 4.93 34.16 5.23
C ASN A 23 6.02 34.42 4.18
N ALA A 24 7.25 34.78 4.60
CA ALA A 24 8.36 35.01 3.67
C ALA A 24 8.71 33.75 2.87
N LEU A 25 8.82 32.59 3.53
CA LEU A 25 9.11 31.32 2.88
C LEU A 25 7.95 30.84 1.99
N LEU A 26 6.70 31.03 2.44
CA LEU A 26 5.52 30.71 1.64
C LEU A 26 5.48 31.53 0.34
N ILE A 27 5.74 32.83 0.40
CA ILE A 27 5.81 33.70 -0.79
C ILE A 27 6.93 33.26 -1.74
N LYS A 28 8.09 32.87 -1.21
CA LYS A 28 9.19 32.31 -2.03
C LYS A 28 8.74 31.03 -2.73
N ASN A 29 8.10 30.11 -2.01
CA ASN A 29 7.62 28.84 -2.58
C ASN A 29 6.54 29.06 -3.64
N LEU A 30 5.61 30.00 -3.45
CA LEU A 30 4.62 30.39 -4.46
C LEU A 30 5.25 30.99 -5.71
N THR A 31 6.24 31.88 -5.54
CA THR A 31 6.98 32.48 -6.66
C THR A 31 7.72 31.41 -7.44
N TYR A 32 8.35 30.45 -6.74
CA TYR A 32 9.03 29.32 -7.35
C TYR A 32 8.07 28.46 -8.18
N GLN A 33 6.87 28.15 -7.65
CA GLN A 33 5.83 27.41 -8.38
C GLN A 33 5.33 28.16 -9.62
N LYS A 34 5.06 29.46 -9.50
CA LYS A 34 4.60 30.29 -10.62
C LYS A 34 5.60 30.28 -11.78
N ARG A 35 6.91 30.25 -11.49
CA ARG A 35 7.96 30.22 -12.51
C ARG A 35 8.16 28.85 -13.15
N ASN A 36 7.88 27.77 -12.41
CA ASN A 36 7.95 26.40 -12.91
C ASN A 36 6.62 25.91 -13.50
N LEU A 37 5.78 26.82 -14.02
CA LEU A 37 4.45 26.51 -14.55
C LEU A 37 4.47 25.39 -15.59
N ARG A 38 5.45 25.36 -16.51
CA ARG A 38 5.56 24.31 -17.53
C ARG A 38 5.78 22.92 -16.92
N ARG A 39 6.61 22.82 -15.88
CA ARG A 39 6.86 21.56 -15.17
C ARG A 39 5.61 21.11 -14.39
N ASN A 40 4.91 22.05 -13.77
CA ASN A 40 3.66 21.79 -13.05
C ASN A 40 2.54 21.31 -14.00
N ILE A 41 2.39 21.96 -15.14
CA ILE A 41 1.45 21.55 -16.18
C ILE A 41 1.79 20.14 -16.66
N SER A 42 3.06 19.85 -16.92
CA SER A 42 3.50 18.50 -17.31
C SER A 42 3.14 17.46 -16.26
N LEU A 43 3.40 17.76 -14.99
CA LEU A 43 3.10 16.85 -13.87
C LEU A 43 1.59 16.59 -13.72
N ILE A 44 0.76 17.62 -13.84
CA ILE A 44 -0.71 17.50 -13.77
C ILE A 44 -1.29 16.85 -15.03
N SER A 45 -0.63 17.00 -16.19
CA SER A 45 -1.10 16.41 -17.45
C SER A 45 -0.96 14.88 -17.49
N PHE A 46 0.01 14.32 -16.77
CA PHE A 46 0.25 12.87 -16.78
C PHE A 46 -0.94 12.04 -16.31
N PRO A 47 -1.56 12.30 -15.14
CA PRO A 47 -2.81 11.65 -14.73
C PRO A 47 -3.92 11.75 -15.78
N ILE A 48 -4.09 12.93 -16.37
CA ILE A 48 -5.14 13.19 -17.36
C ILE A 48 -4.92 12.33 -18.61
N ILE A 49 -3.69 12.27 -19.11
CA ILE A 49 -3.31 11.45 -20.26
C ILE A 49 -3.55 9.97 -19.96
N LEU A 50 -3.18 9.50 -18.77
CA LEU A 50 -3.36 8.10 -18.40
C LEU A 50 -4.85 7.74 -18.23
N CYS A 51 -5.65 8.55 -17.54
CA CYS A 51 -7.09 8.32 -17.41
C CYS A 51 -7.78 8.35 -18.78
N SER A 52 -7.38 9.28 -19.65
CA SER A 52 -7.91 9.35 -21.03
C SER A 52 -7.53 8.12 -21.84
N LEU A 53 -6.29 7.62 -21.69
CA LEU A 53 -5.83 6.39 -22.33
C LEU A 53 -6.62 5.17 -21.84
N LEU A 54 -6.82 5.03 -20.54
CA LEU A 54 -7.62 3.95 -19.95
C LEU A 54 -9.06 3.98 -20.46
N ALA A 55 -9.69 5.16 -20.53
CA ALA A 55 -11.04 5.29 -21.08
C ALA A 55 -11.11 5.01 -22.58
N ALA A 56 -10.09 5.39 -23.36
CA ALA A 56 -10.01 5.05 -24.77
C ALA A 56 -9.87 3.53 -24.98
N ILE A 57 -9.05 2.86 -24.16
CA ILE A 57 -8.91 1.39 -24.16
C ILE A 57 -10.23 0.74 -23.76
N GLN A 58 -10.89 1.23 -22.70
CA GLN A 58 -12.19 0.74 -22.26
C GLN A 58 -13.22 0.82 -23.37
N THR A 59 -13.34 2.00 -24.01
CA THR A 59 -14.27 2.21 -25.14
C THR A 59 -13.96 1.29 -26.31
N PHE A 60 -12.67 1.07 -26.61
CA PHE A 60 -12.26 0.15 -27.67
C PHE A 60 -12.64 -1.30 -27.33
N VAL A 61 -12.43 -1.73 -26.10
CA VAL A 61 -12.73 -3.10 -25.70
C VAL A 61 -14.24 -3.34 -25.58
N ASP A 62 -15.00 -2.40 -25.01
CA ASP A 62 -16.46 -2.48 -24.96
C ASP A 62 -17.06 -2.64 -26.37
N LYS A 63 -16.55 -1.90 -27.36
CA LYS A 63 -16.96 -2.04 -28.76
C LYS A 63 -16.64 -3.40 -29.37
N ASN A 64 -15.56 -4.07 -28.93
CA ASN A 64 -15.20 -5.41 -29.39
C ASN A 64 -15.92 -6.53 -28.60
N LEU A 65 -16.29 -6.28 -27.35
CA LEU A 65 -17.01 -7.21 -26.48
C LEU A 65 -18.53 -7.18 -26.66
N ASP A 66 -19.09 -6.15 -27.29
CA ASP A 66 -20.50 -6.08 -27.69
C ASP A 66 -20.79 -6.99 -28.90
N ASN A 67 -20.39 -8.26 -28.79
CA ASN A 67 -20.70 -9.31 -29.74
C ASN A 67 -22.09 -9.89 -29.40
N PRO A 68 -23.01 -10.04 -30.38
CA PRO A 68 -24.31 -10.67 -30.15
C PRO A 68 -24.25 -12.04 -29.46
N ASP A 69 -23.16 -12.80 -29.59
CA ASP A 69 -22.97 -14.08 -28.91
C ASP A 69 -22.78 -13.97 -27.38
N LEU A 70 -22.41 -12.79 -26.88
CA LEU A 70 -22.20 -12.50 -25.45
C LEU A 70 -23.39 -11.79 -24.79
N ASN A 71 -24.39 -11.37 -25.56
CA ASN A 71 -25.59 -10.71 -25.05
C ASN A 71 -26.76 -11.70 -24.95
N CYS A 72 -27.75 -11.38 -24.12
CA CYS A 72 -28.95 -12.21 -24.03
C CYS A 72 -29.68 -12.25 -25.38
N GLY A 73 -30.10 -13.43 -25.80
CA GLY A 73 -30.86 -13.63 -27.03
C GLY A 73 -32.24 -12.98 -26.95
N CYS A 74 -32.66 -12.36 -28.05
CA CYS A 74 -33.96 -11.69 -28.14
C CYS A 74 -34.72 -12.15 -29.37
N ALA A 75 -36.01 -12.41 -29.18
CA ALA A 75 -36.93 -12.68 -30.28
C ALA A 75 -37.97 -11.57 -30.38
N CYS A 76 -38.49 -11.44 -31.59
CA CYS A 76 -39.67 -10.65 -31.87
C CYS A 76 -40.90 -11.44 -31.44
N VAL A 77 -41.63 -10.96 -30.43
CA VAL A 77 -42.85 -11.61 -29.95
C VAL A 77 -44.00 -10.62 -30.04
N ASP A 78 -45.08 -11.04 -30.68
CA ASP A 78 -46.34 -10.31 -30.69
C ASP A 78 -47.13 -10.70 -29.43
N LYS A 79 -46.98 -9.90 -28.36
CA LYS A 79 -47.65 -10.17 -27.07
C LYS A 79 -49.16 -9.91 -27.11
N ASN A 80 -49.64 -9.07 -28.03
CA ASN A 80 -51.02 -8.59 -28.03
C ASN A 80 -51.84 -9.15 -29.22
N GLY A 81 -51.21 -9.89 -30.13
CA GLY A 81 -51.85 -10.40 -31.35
C GLY A 81 -52.20 -9.30 -32.34
N ASP A 82 -51.60 -8.11 -32.21
CA ASP A 82 -51.86 -6.91 -32.99
C ASP A 82 -50.87 -6.74 -34.16
N GLY A 83 -50.02 -7.74 -34.39
CA GLY A 83 -48.97 -7.75 -35.42
C GLY A 83 -47.78 -6.86 -35.09
N LYS A 84 -47.72 -6.27 -33.89
CA LYS A 84 -46.61 -5.42 -33.46
C LYS A 84 -45.54 -6.25 -32.75
N CYS A 85 -44.39 -6.28 -33.39
CA CYS A 85 -43.19 -6.92 -32.88
C CYS A 85 -42.64 -6.18 -31.65
N GLU A 86 -42.79 -6.76 -30.46
CA GLU A 86 -42.01 -6.32 -29.30
C GLU A 86 -40.74 -7.19 -29.21
N LYS A 87 -39.58 -6.53 -29.06
CA LYS A 87 -38.32 -7.22 -28.83
C LYS A 87 -38.30 -7.73 -27.39
N VAL A 88 -38.52 -9.03 -27.20
CA VAL A 88 -38.47 -9.69 -25.90
C VAL A 88 -37.16 -10.46 -25.80
N CYS A 89 -36.34 -10.09 -24.82
CA CYS A 89 -35.08 -10.78 -24.53
C CYS A 89 -35.28 -11.75 -23.39
N GLY A 90 -34.74 -12.95 -23.52
CA GLY A 90 -34.93 -14.01 -22.55
C GLY A 90 -34.12 -15.24 -22.87
N ILE A 91 -33.92 -16.07 -21.86
CA ILE A 91 -33.13 -17.29 -22.00
C ILE A 91 -33.78 -18.26 -23.01
N GLU A 92 -35.11 -18.20 -23.16
CA GLU A 92 -35.90 -18.96 -24.15
C GLU A 92 -35.49 -18.68 -25.62
N TYR A 93 -34.91 -17.50 -25.88
CA TYR A 93 -34.48 -17.06 -27.21
C TYR A 93 -32.96 -17.05 -27.37
N SER A 94 -32.24 -17.69 -26.44
CA SER A 94 -30.79 -17.62 -26.32
C SER A 94 -30.13 -18.96 -26.68
N SER A 95 -28.95 -18.91 -27.31
CA SER A 95 -28.11 -20.08 -27.55
C SER A 95 -27.49 -20.59 -26.22
N PRO A 96 -26.95 -21.83 -26.17
CA PRO A 96 -26.24 -22.32 -24.99
C PRO A 96 -25.07 -21.44 -24.54
N MET A 97 -24.49 -20.65 -25.44
CA MET A 97 -23.42 -19.69 -25.12
C MET A 97 -23.95 -18.36 -24.58
N GLN A 98 -25.15 -17.94 -24.99
CA GLN A 98 -25.80 -16.69 -24.55
C GLN A 98 -26.55 -16.84 -23.23
N ALA A 99 -27.11 -18.04 -22.97
CA ALA A 99 -27.96 -18.33 -21.81
C ALA A 99 -27.37 -17.93 -20.45
N PRO A 100 -26.05 -18.07 -20.16
CA PRO A 100 -25.47 -17.64 -18.89
C PRO A 100 -25.57 -16.14 -18.61
N ASN A 101 -25.69 -15.31 -19.65
CA ASN A 101 -25.67 -13.85 -19.56
C ASN A 101 -27.07 -13.24 -19.40
N CYS A 102 -28.12 -14.03 -19.60
CA CYS A 102 -29.50 -13.58 -19.51
C CYS A 102 -30.03 -13.45 -18.06
N PRO A 103 -31.06 -12.60 -17.84
CA PRO A 103 -31.75 -12.53 -16.56
C PRO A 103 -32.56 -13.81 -16.30
N ASN A 104 -32.56 -14.29 -15.04
CA ASN A 104 -33.31 -15.45 -14.59
C ASN A 104 -34.14 -15.10 -13.34
N PRO A 105 -35.38 -14.59 -13.50
CA PRO A 105 -36.23 -14.23 -12.37
C PRO A 105 -36.84 -15.45 -11.66
N SER A 106 -36.86 -16.62 -12.30
CA SER A 106 -37.54 -17.82 -11.78
C SER A 106 -36.73 -19.09 -12.12
N PRO A 107 -35.67 -19.38 -11.35
CA PRO A 107 -34.78 -20.50 -11.64
C PRO A 107 -35.49 -21.85 -11.57
N PRO A 108 -35.11 -22.80 -12.46
CA PRO A 108 -35.62 -24.15 -12.43
C PRO A 108 -35.27 -24.86 -11.11
N ARG A 109 -36.17 -25.73 -10.68
CA ARG A 109 -36.13 -26.44 -9.40
C ARG A 109 -35.33 -27.75 -9.52
N TRP A 110 -34.00 -27.66 -9.54
CA TRP A 110 -33.12 -28.84 -9.68
C TRP A 110 -33.05 -29.70 -8.40
N ALA A 111 -33.21 -31.02 -8.53
CA ALA A 111 -33.00 -31.94 -7.42
C ALA A 111 -31.52 -31.93 -6.99
N PRO A 112 -31.21 -31.99 -5.68
CA PRO A 112 -29.82 -32.03 -5.21
C PRO A 112 -29.14 -33.35 -5.57
N VAL A 113 -27.91 -33.24 -6.07
CA VAL A 113 -27.11 -34.39 -6.53
C VAL A 113 -25.83 -34.47 -5.71
N LEU A 114 -25.38 -35.69 -5.38
CA LEU A 114 -24.05 -35.97 -4.81
C LEU A 114 -23.01 -36.09 -5.93
N GLN A 115 -21.81 -35.54 -5.71
CA GLN A 115 -20.67 -35.79 -6.58
C GLN A 115 -20.17 -37.22 -6.35
N MET A 116 -20.36 -38.09 -7.34
CA MET A 116 -19.97 -39.50 -7.26
C MET A 116 -18.69 -39.80 -8.02
N PRO A 117 -17.92 -40.81 -7.59
CA PRO A 117 -16.87 -41.39 -8.41
C PRO A 117 -17.47 -42.19 -9.58
N ALA A 118 -16.83 -42.10 -10.75
CA ALA A 118 -17.20 -42.88 -11.92
C ALA A 118 -17.05 -44.39 -11.62
N PRO A 119 -17.83 -45.29 -12.26
CA PRO A 119 -17.79 -46.74 -12.01
C PRO A 119 -16.38 -47.33 -12.01
N ASN A 120 -15.52 -46.89 -12.92
CA ASN A 120 -14.14 -47.37 -13.07
C ASN A 120 -13.20 -46.89 -11.96
N PHE A 121 -13.59 -45.86 -11.21
CA PHE A 121 -12.79 -45.22 -10.17
C PHE A 121 -13.29 -45.53 -8.75
N ARG A 122 -14.40 -46.24 -8.59
CA ARG A 122 -14.96 -46.60 -7.27
C ARG A 122 -14.00 -47.47 -6.46
N ALA A 123 -14.04 -47.28 -5.14
CA ALA A 123 -13.23 -48.01 -4.18
C ALA A 123 -13.36 -49.54 -4.31
N VAL A 124 -12.25 -50.22 -4.59
CA VAL A 124 -12.12 -51.69 -4.62
C VAL A 124 -10.89 -52.12 -3.82
N ARG A 125 -10.84 -53.40 -3.47
CA ARG A 125 -9.68 -54.01 -2.85
C ARG A 125 -8.52 -54.10 -3.85
N THR A 126 -7.38 -53.50 -3.51
CA THR A 126 -6.13 -53.51 -4.29
C THR A 126 -4.93 -53.82 -3.39
N ASP A 127 -3.74 -54.00 -3.96
CA ASP A 127 -2.51 -54.30 -3.21
C ASP A 127 -2.12 -53.18 -2.23
N PHE A 128 -2.36 -51.92 -2.60
CA PHE A 128 -2.16 -50.75 -1.74
C PHE A 128 -3.39 -50.37 -0.90
N PHE A 129 -4.51 -51.08 -1.07
CA PHE A 129 -5.79 -50.83 -0.41
C PHE A 129 -6.42 -52.16 0.08
N PRO A 130 -5.80 -52.84 1.07
CA PRO A 130 -6.07 -54.24 1.40
C PRO A 130 -7.25 -54.43 2.35
N TYR A 131 -8.24 -53.53 2.34
CA TYR A 131 -9.42 -53.68 3.18
C TYR A 131 -10.33 -54.78 2.62
N THR A 132 -10.60 -55.81 3.44
CA THR A 132 -11.34 -57.01 3.02
C THR A 132 -12.84 -56.80 2.90
N ASP A 133 -13.36 -55.70 3.44
CA ASP A 133 -14.76 -55.28 3.37
C ASP A 133 -15.09 -54.47 2.09
N LEU A 134 -14.09 -54.25 1.23
CA LEU A 134 -14.27 -53.67 -0.10
C LEU A 134 -14.51 -54.74 -1.18
N PRO A 135 -15.25 -54.39 -2.24
CA PRO A 135 -15.49 -55.28 -3.37
C PRO A 135 -14.19 -55.60 -4.14
N ASN A 136 -14.19 -56.73 -4.84
CA ASN A 136 -13.11 -57.09 -5.76
C ASN A 136 -13.08 -56.18 -6.99
N GLU A 137 -11.89 -56.01 -7.58
CA GLU A 137 -11.66 -55.17 -8.76
C GLU A 137 -12.53 -55.56 -9.97
N SER A 138 -12.93 -56.82 -10.09
CA SER A 138 -13.81 -57.31 -11.17
C SER A 138 -15.15 -56.57 -11.27
N CYS A 139 -15.63 -55.93 -10.20
CA CYS A 139 -16.86 -55.13 -10.27
C CYS A 139 -16.72 -53.87 -11.14
N ARG A 140 -15.48 -53.40 -11.41
CA ARG A 140 -15.23 -52.23 -12.24
C ARG A 140 -15.46 -52.57 -13.71
N GLU A 141 -15.06 -53.77 -14.12
CA GLU A 141 -15.28 -54.28 -15.48
C GLU A 141 -16.77 -54.43 -15.80
N SER A 142 -17.57 -54.86 -14.82
CA SER A 142 -19.03 -54.96 -14.94
C SER A 142 -19.79 -53.67 -14.62
N ALA A 143 -19.08 -52.56 -14.32
CA ALA A 143 -19.64 -51.28 -13.87
C ALA A 143 -20.62 -51.39 -12.68
N SER A 144 -20.52 -52.45 -11.89
CA SER A 144 -21.45 -52.80 -10.81
C SER A 144 -20.88 -52.52 -9.42
N CYS A 145 -19.70 -51.91 -9.31
CA CYS A 145 -19.12 -51.59 -8.01
C CYS A 145 -20.05 -50.70 -7.18
N PRO A 146 -20.25 -51.00 -5.89
CA PRO A 146 -20.95 -50.11 -4.98
C PRO A 146 -20.19 -48.80 -4.79
N VAL A 147 -20.91 -47.78 -4.31
CA VAL A 147 -20.34 -46.51 -3.89
C VAL A 147 -20.07 -46.56 -2.40
N THR A 148 -18.81 -46.44 -2.01
CA THR A 148 -18.38 -46.56 -0.61
C THR A 148 -18.52 -45.24 0.15
N MET A 149 -19.12 -45.30 1.34
CA MET A 149 -19.16 -44.24 2.35
C MET A 149 -18.52 -44.76 3.64
N LEU A 150 -17.61 -43.98 4.21
CA LEU A 150 -16.93 -44.32 5.46
C LEU A 150 -17.58 -43.64 6.66
N PHE A 151 -17.65 -44.36 7.78
CA PHE A 151 -18.24 -43.87 9.02
C PHE A 151 -17.31 -44.14 10.21
N THR A 152 -17.23 -43.19 11.13
CA THR A 152 -16.53 -43.35 12.42
C THR A 152 -17.19 -42.49 13.50
N GLY A 153 -16.75 -42.65 14.76
CA GLY A 153 -17.26 -41.90 15.91
C GLY A 153 -17.06 -42.65 17.21
N LYS A 154 -17.30 -41.99 18.35
CA LYS A 154 -17.11 -42.60 19.68
C LYS A 154 -18.07 -43.76 19.97
N ASN A 155 -19.31 -43.68 19.47
CA ASN A 155 -20.33 -44.71 19.66
C ASN A 155 -20.65 -45.43 18.34
N ARG A 156 -20.11 -46.64 18.18
CA ARG A 156 -20.31 -47.46 16.98
C ARG A 156 -21.76 -47.88 16.76
N SER A 157 -22.51 -48.15 17.82
CA SER A 157 -23.93 -48.53 17.70
C SER A 157 -24.75 -47.38 17.12
N LEU A 158 -24.57 -46.18 17.68
CA LEU A 158 -25.21 -44.96 17.16
C LEU A 158 -24.81 -44.70 15.71
N GLY A 159 -23.51 -44.74 15.42
CA GLY A 159 -23.00 -44.49 14.07
C GLY A 159 -23.55 -45.45 13.01
N ASN A 160 -23.72 -46.74 13.34
CA ASN A 160 -24.36 -47.71 12.44
C ASN A 160 -25.85 -47.41 12.21
N ILE A 161 -26.58 -46.94 13.24
CA ILE A 161 -27.98 -46.53 13.10
C ILE A 161 -28.09 -45.30 12.20
N LEU A 162 -27.24 -44.30 12.42
CA LEU A 162 -27.19 -43.07 11.62
C LEU A 162 -26.82 -43.38 10.17
N ALA A 163 -25.76 -44.15 9.94
CA ALA A 163 -25.36 -44.61 8.60
C ALA A 163 -26.52 -45.33 7.90
N GLY A 164 -27.20 -46.25 8.60
CA GLY A 164 -28.41 -46.88 8.10
C GLY A 164 -29.45 -45.84 7.67
N ASN A 165 -29.82 -44.91 8.54
CA ASN A 165 -30.86 -43.92 8.25
C ASN A 165 -30.55 -42.98 7.09
N MET A 166 -29.27 -42.82 6.73
CA MET A 166 -28.82 -41.99 5.62
C MET A 166 -29.14 -42.59 4.24
N VAL A 167 -28.97 -43.91 4.06
CA VAL A 167 -29.21 -44.57 2.77
C VAL A 167 -30.54 -45.32 2.81
N PRO A 168 -31.52 -44.97 1.96
CA PRO A 168 -32.83 -45.63 1.94
C PRO A 168 -32.76 -47.06 1.41
N SER A 169 -33.73 -47.88 1.81
CA SER A 169 -33.88 -49.28 1.36
C SER A 169 -34.78 -49.42 0.13
N SER A 170 -35.62 -48.43 -0.16
CA SER A 170 -36.57 -48.45 -1.27
C SER A 170 -36.56 -47.11 -2.01
N LEU A 171 -36.96 -47.15 -3.28
CA LEU A 171 -37.09 -45.97 -4.13
C LEU A 171 -38.50 -45.39 -4.00
N PHE A 172 -38.59 -44.09 -3.75
CA PHE A 172 -39.86 -43.36 -3.88
C PHE A 172 -39.95 -42.77 -5.29
N TRP A 173 -40.90 -43.21 -6.12
CA TRP A 173 -41.05 -42.67 -7.47
C TRP A 173 -42.47 -42.24 -7.76
N ASN A 174 -42.62 -41.01 -8.27
CA ASN A 174 -43.88 -40.48 -8.77
C ASN A 174 -43.64 -39.85 -10.15
N SER A 175 -44.33 -40.36 -11.18
CA SER A 175 -44.17 -39.90 -12.56
C SER A 175 -44.79 -38.53 -12.83
N SER A 176 -45.78 -38.10 -12.02
CA SER A 176 -46.43 -36.79 -12.21
C SER A 176 -45.55 -35.62 -11.80
N ASP A 177 -44.57 -35.85 -10.92
CA ASP A 177 -43.63 -34.84 -10.43
C ASP A 177 -42.24 -35.47 -10.21
N ALA A 178 -41.63 -35.90 -11.31
CA ALA A 178 -40.40 -36.67 -11.33
C ALA A 178 -39.22 -35.95 -10.64
N MET A 179 -39.14 -34.62 -10.74
CA MET A 179 -38.03 -33.84 -10.17
C MET A 179 -38.15 -33.68 -8.65
N ASN A 180 -39.37 -33.48 -8.15
CA ASN A 180 -39.63 -33.48 -6.71
C ASN A 180 -39.42 -34.88 -6.11
N ALA A 181 -39.92 -35.92 -6.77
CA ALA A 181 -39.66 -37.30 -6.38
C ALA A 181 -38.16 -37.62 -6.36
N ALA A 182 -37.39 -37.13 -7.36
CA ALA A 182 -35.93 -37.29 -7.37
C ALA A 182 -35.26 -36.60 -6.18
N SER A 183 -35.75 -35.45 -5.71
CA SER A 183 -35.19 -34.73 -4.56
C SER A 183 -35.34 -35.45 -3.21
N LEU A 184 -36.39 -36.26 -3.08
CA LEU A 184 -36.65 -37.10 -1.90
C LEU A 184 -35.73 -38.33 -1.84
N ASN A 185 -35.12 -38.73 -2.96
CA ASN A 185 -34.18 -39.85 -3.02
C ASN A 185 -32.72 -39.40 -3.00
N VAL A 186 -31.82 -40.26 -2.54
CA VAL A 186 -30.36 -39.98 -2.54
C VAL A 186 -29.82 -40.12 -3.97
N LEU A 187 -29.83 -39.02 -4.72
CA LEU A 187 -29.36 -38.95 -6.10
C LEU A 187 -27.88 -38.55 -6.18
N GLY A 188 -27.13 -39.12 -7.12
CA GLY A 188 -25.77 -38.69 -7.44
C GLY A 188 -25.40 -38.85 -8.91
N SER A 189 -24.29 -38.22 -9.28
CA SER A 189 -23.77 -38.23 -10.65
C SER A 189 -22.25 -38.13 -10.65
N GLU A 190 -21.63 -38.76 -11.63
CA GLU A 190 -20.19 -38.65 -11.89
C GLU A 190 -19.82 -37.36 -12.63
N LYS A 191 -20.79 -36.68 -13.27
CA LYS A 191 -20.55 -35.44 -13.99
C LYS A 191 -20.17 -34.34 -13.00
N LYS A 192 -18.97 -33.77 -13.18
CA LYS A 192 -18.49 -32.63 -12.37
C LYS A 192 -19.37 -31.40 -12.60
N PRO A 193 -19.64 -30.61 -11.55
CA PRO A 193 -20.37 -29.36 -11.70
C PRO A 193 -19.58 -28.39 -12.57
N THR A 194 -20.29 -27.59 -13.37
CA THR A 194 -19.72 -26.55 -14.23
C THR A 194 -20.09 -25.18 -13.68
N THR A 195 -19.25 -24.17 -13.91
CA THR A 195 -19.50 -22.78 -13.50
C THR A 195 -20.69 -22.12 -14.20
N GLY A 196 -21.26 -22.77 -15.22
CA GLY A 196 -22.57 -22.43 -15.77
C GLY A 196 -23.67 -22.69 -14.74
N GLY A 197 -23.79 -21.82 -13.75
CA GLY A 197 -24.84 -21.81 -12.72
C GLY A 197 -26.18 -21.34 -13.30
N TYR A 198 -26.61 -22.00 -14.37
CA TYR A 198 -27.97 -21.93 -14.90
C TYR A 198 -28.56 -23.34 -15.09
N VAL A 199 -27.69 -24.29 -15.42
CA VAL A 199 -28.03 -25.68 -15.69
C VAL A 199 -27.09 -26.56 -14.90
N ASP A 200 -27.64 -27.40 -14.03
CA ASP A 200 -26.81 -28.47 -13.49
C ASP A 200 -26.45 -29.44 -14.63
N SER A 201 -25.17 -29.45 -14.96
CA SER A 201 -24.58 -30.21 -16.08
C SER A 201 -24.91 -31.70 -16.05
N THR A 202 -25.29 -32.23 -14.89
CA THR A 202 -25.72 -33.62 -14.72
C THR A 202 -27.00 -33.95 -15.48
N PHE A 203 -27.96 -33.03 -15.58
CA PHE A 203 -29.27 -33.31 -16.21
C PHE A 203 -29.26 -33.19 -17.75
N PHE A 204 -28.15 -32.73 -18.31
CA PHE A 204 -27.93 -32.57 -19.76
C PHE A 204 -26.73 -33.38 -20.25
N SER A 205 -26.22 -34.27 -19.39
CA SER A 205 -25.14 -35.18 -19.73
C SER A 205 -25.71 -36.49 -20.30
N SER A 206 -24.99 -37.09 -21.23
CA SER A 206 -25.25 -38.48 -21.67
C SER A 206 -24.99 -39.52 -20.57
N LEU A 207 -24.36 -39.12 -19.45
CA LEU A 207 -24.00 -40.00 -18.34
C LEU A 207 -25.19 -40.22 -17.39
N PRO A 208 -25.45 -41.45 -16.93
CA PRO A 208 -26.64 -41.74 -16.12
C PRO A 208 -26.59 -41.08 -14.74
N LEU A 209 -27.78 -40.84 -14.20
CA LEU A 209 -28.00 -40.52 -12.80
C LEU A 209 -28.07 -41.80 -11.97
N TYR A 210 -27.65 -41.74 -10.70
CA TYR A 210 -27.68 -42.90 -9.81
C TYR A 210 -28.47 -42.62 -8.52
N TYR A 211 -29.44 -43.46 -8.21
CA TYR A 211 -30.03 -43.51 -6.86
C TYR A 211 -29.23 -44.46 -5.97
N ILE A 212 -28.80 -43.96 -4.81
CA ILE A 212 -28.10 -44.78 -3.81
C ILE A 212 -29.12 -45.50 -2.94
N LEU A 213 -29.15 -46.83 -3.03
CA LEU A 213 -29.95 -47.69 -2.15
C LEU A 213 -29.04 -48.64 -1.37
N ARG A 214 -29.50 -49.13 -0.22
CA ARG A 214 -28.76 -50.15 0.55
C ARG A 214 -28.58 -51.45 -0.24
N GLN A 215 -29.58 -51.81 -1.04
CA GLN A 215 -29.58 -52.94 -1.94
C GLN A 215 -30.34 -52.58 -3.21
N CYS A 216 -29.76 -52.85 -4.37
CA CYS A 216 -30.44 -52.69 -5.64
C CYS A 216 -31.24 -53.96 -5.95
N VAL A 217 -32.57 -53.85 -5.91
CA VAL A 217 -33.45 -54.84 -6.54
C VAL A 217 -33.39 -54.61 -8.06
N LYS A 218 -33.76 -55.60 -8.90
CA LYS A 218 -33.96 -55.40 -10.34
C LYS A 218 -35.13 -54.43 -10.59
N SER A 219 -34.90 -53.15 -10.33
CA SER A 219 -35.83 -52.05 -10.55
C SER A 219 -35.64 -51.54 -11.98
N PRO A 220 -36.72 -51.13 -12.67
CA PRO A 220 -36.62 -50.64 -14.05
C PRO A 220 -35.75 -49.38 -14.10
N THR A 221 -34.99 -49.24 -15.19
CA THR A 221 -34.33 -47.97 -15.52
C THR A 221 -35.43 -46.93 -15.75
N VAL A 222 -35.50 -45.95 -14.85
CA VAL A 222 -36.48 -44.86 -14.93
C VAL A 222 -35.83 -43.69 -15.64
N SER A 223 -36.59 -42.99 -16.49
CA SER A 223 -36.14 -41.73 -17.09
C SER A 223 -36.77 -40.54 -16.36
N ILE A 224 -35.95 -39.55 -16.03
CA ILE A 224 -36.43 -38.23 -15.62
C ILE A 224 -36.55 -37.39 -16.89
N PRO A 225 -37.76 -36.98 -17.31
CA PRO A 225 -37.89 -35.99 -18.37
C PRO A 225 -37.36 -34.65 -17.84
N VAL A 226 -36.38 -34.10 -18.52
CA VAL A 226 -35.80 -32.79 -18.23
C VAL A 226 -36.11 -31.90 -19.43
N SER A 227 -37.04 -30.97 -19.23
CA SER A 227 -37.32 -29.91 -20.20
C SER A 227 -36.72 -28.61 -19.70
N LEU A 228 -35.85 -28.02 -20.51
CA LEU A 228 -35.36 -26.67 -20.29
C LEU A 228 -35.46 -25.93 -21.62
N PHE A 229 -36.35 -24.94 -21.68
CA PHE A 229 -36.72 -24.24 -22.91
C PHE A 229 -37.27 -25.21 -23.97
N SER A 230 -36.72 -25.16 -25.19
CA SER A 230 -37.03 -26.05 -26.32
C SER A 230 -36.25 -27.38 -26.29
N LEU A 231 -35.32 -27.57 -25.34
CA LEU A 231 -34.54 -28.80 -25.20
C LEU A 231 -35.22 -29.76 -24.24
N THR A 232 -35.73 -30.87 -24.78
CA THR A 232 -36.22 -32.01 -24.00
C THR A 232 -35.17 -33.12 -24.01
N ASN A 233 -34.61 -33.44 -22.85
CA ASN A 233 -33.75 -34.60 -22.65
C ASN A 233 -34.39 -35.58 -21.69
N ALA A 234 -34.11 -36.87 -21.85
CA ALA A 234 -34.57 -37.92 -20.93
C ALA A 234 -33.37 -38.50 -20.19
N GLN A 235 -33.16 -38.07 -18.95
CA GLN A 235 -32.03 -38.52 -18.16
C GLN A 235 -32.25 -39.94 -17.66
N LYS A 236 -31.38 -40.87 -18.06
CA LYS A 236 -31.43 -42.25 -17.58
C LYS A 236 -31.03 -42.31 -16.12
N VAL A 237 -31.83 -43.00 -15.29
CA VAL A 237 -31.54 -43.20 -13.88
C VAL A 237 -31.37 -44.68 -13.57
N ALA A 238 -30.27 -45.01 -12.90
CA ALA A 238 -29.90 -46.37 -12.50
C ALA A 238 -29.81 -46.47 -10.97
N CYS A 239 -29.93 -47.70 -10.44
CA CYS A 239 -29.65 -47.96 -9.03
C CYS A 239 -28.16 -48.22 -8.82
N VAL A 240 -27.61 -47.68 -7.74
CA VAL A 240 -26.27 -48.03 -7.25
C VAL A 240 -26.34 -48.42 -5.78
N GLN A 241 -25.63 -49.48 -5.42
CA GLN A 241 -25.55 -49.91 -4.02
C GLN A 241 -24.65 -48.95 -3.23
N GLY A 242 -25.16 -48.39 -2.13
CA GLY A 242 -24.38 -47.63 -1.16
C GLY A 242 -23.75 -48.56 -0.12
N LEU A 243 -22.43 -48.72 -0.14
CA LEU A 243 -21.68 -49.53 0.81
C LEU A 243 -21.26 -48.68 2.00
N GLN A 244 -21.73 -49.03 3.19
CA GLN A 244 -21.47 -48.31 4.43
C GLN A 244 -20.41 -49.06 5.24
N LEU A 245 -19.22 -48.49 5.38
CA LEU A 245 -18.11 -49.14 6.09
C LEU A 245 -17.71 -48.36 7.33
N TRP A 246 -17.43 -49.08 8.41
CA TRP A 246 -16.98 -48.50 9.68
C TRP A 246 -15.45 -48.47 9.77
N ARG A 247 -14.90 -47.39 10.32
CA ARG A 247 -13.47 -47.26 10.66
C ARG A 247 -13.30 -46.87 12.12
N ASN A 248 -12.20 -47.31 12.73
CA ASN A 248 -11.98 -47.15 14.17
C ASN A 248 -11.55 -45.74 14.57
N SER A 249 -11.03 -44.95 13.63
CA SER A 249 -10.60 -43.58 13.89
C SER A 249 -10.81 -42.66 12.70
N SER A 250 -10.91 -41.37 12.99
CA SER A 250 -10.91 -40.27 12.02
C SER A 250 -9.66 -40.27 11.13
N SER A 251 -8.51 -40.66 11.70
CA SER A 251 -7.25 -40.78 10.95
C SER A 251 -7.31 -41.87 9.88
N GLN A 252 -7.97 -43.00 10.14
CA GLN A 252 -8.16 -44.06 9.14
C GLN A 252 -9.07 -43.59 8.01
N VAL A 253 -10.16 -42.89 8.33
CA VAL A 253 -11.06 -42.35 7.30
C VAL A 253 -10.33 -41.34 6.41
N ASN A 254 -9.54 -40.44 7.01
CA ASN A 254 -8.76 -39.46 6.26
C ASN A 254 -7.67 -40.11 5.40
N ASP A 255 -6.89 -41.06 5.95
CA ASP A 255 -5.86 -41.79 5.21
C ASP A 255 -6.46 -42.57 4.04
N GLU A 256 -7.59 -43.24 4.24
CA GLU A 256 -8.26 -44.04 3.20
C GLU A 256 -8.83 -43.17 2.08
N ILE A 257 -9.48 -42.04 2.41
CA ILE A 257 -9.94 -41.06 1.41
C ILE A 257 -8.75 -40.47 0.64
N TYR A 258 -7.67 -40.12 1.35
CA TYR A 258 -6.48 -39.54 0.74
C TYR A 258 -5.79 -40.53 -0.22
N ARG A 259 -5.58 -41.78 0.21
CA ARG A 259 -5.00 -42.83 -0.64
C ARG A 259 -5.87 -43.17 -1.85
N GLY A 260 -7.17 -42.92 -1.77
CA GLY A 260 -8.07 -43.06 -2.92
C GLY A 260 -7.78 -42.06 -4.06
N TYR A 261 -7.11 -40.95 -3.76
CA TYR A 261 -6.70 -39.96 -4.74
C TYR A 261 -5.42 -40.37 -5.48
N ILE A 262 -5.31 -39.98 -6.76
CA ILE A 262 -4.21 -40.39 -7.65
C ILE A 262 -2.81 -40.08 -7.10
N ASN A 263 -2.62 -38.91 -6.47
CA ASN A 263 -1.33 -38.54 -5.87
C ASN A 263 -1.19 -39.00 -4.42
N GLY A 264 -2.22 -39.64 -3.86
CA GLY A 264 -2.24 -40.12 -2.49
C GLY A 264 -1.76 -41.57 -2.32
N ASN A 265 -1.54 -42.30 -3.41
CA ASN A 265 -1.02 -43.66 -3.40
C ASN A 265 0.23 -43.82 -4.27
N PRO A 266 1.12 -44.77 -3.93
CA PRO A 266 2.38 -44.96 -4.64
C PRO A 266 2.21 -45.48 -6.08
N GLU A 267 1.05 -46.06 -6.42
CA GLU A 267 0.78 -46.62 -7.74
C GLU A 267 0.22 -45.60 -8.75
N GLY A 268 -0.14 -44.39 -8.31
CA GLY A 268 -0.76 -43.39 -9.19
C GLY A 268 -2.12 -43.82 -9.74
N LYS A 269 -2.88 -44.66 -9.02
CA LYS A 269 -4.18 -45.19 -9.45
C LYS A 269 -5.34 -44.51 -8.72
N ILE A 270 -6.50 -44.41 -9.35
CA ILE A 270 -7.69 -43.81 -8.73
C ILE A 270 -8.50 -44.91 -8.01
N ASN A 271 -8.80 -44.71 -6.73
CA ASN A 271 -9.60 -45.61 -5.91
C ASN A 271 -10.52 -44.80 -4.97
N GLU A 272 -11.44 -44.06 -5.56
CA GLU A 272 -12.22 -43.02 -4.90
C GLU A 272 -13.33 -43.55 -4.00
N ILE A 273 -13.42 -42.92 -2.82
CA ILE A 273 -14.51 -43.03 -1.86
C ILE A 273 -15.38 -41.79 -1.99
N LEU A 274 -16.70 -41.97 -1.88
CA LEU A 274 -17.66 -40.86 -2.05
C LEU A 274 -17.47 -39.78 -0.99
N SER A 275 -17.51 -40.18 0.28
CA SER A 275 -17.44 -39.29 1.43
C SER A 275 -17.16 -40.09 2.71
N GLY A 276 -16.65 -39.40 3.72
CA GLY A 276 -16.49 -39.91 5.08
C GLY A 276 -17.30 -39.08 6.08
N PHE A 277 -17.80 -39.73 7.12
CA PHE A 277 -18.56 -39.09 8.20
C PHE A 277 -17.99 -39.50 9.55
N ASP A 278 -17.65 -38.53 10.39
CA ASP A 278 -17.24 -38.74 11.77
C ASP A 278 -18.24 -38.11 12.72
N PHE A 279 -18.96 -38.96 13.44
CA PHE A 279 -19.99 -38.54 14.39
C PHE A 279 -19.41 -38.07 15.73
N LEU A 280 -18.08 -38.04 15.91
CA LEU A 280 -17.40 -37.49 17.09
C LEU A 280 -18.05 -37.95 18.40
N ASN A 281 -18.58 -37.01 19.20
CA ASN A 281 -19.31 -37.23 20.44
C ASN A 281 -20.82 -37.00 20.29
N SER A 282 -21.38 -37.24 19.11
CA SER A 282 -22.82 -37.16 18.89
C SER A 282 -23.58 -38.14 19.78
N ASP A 283 -24.71 -37.70 20.32
CA ASP A 283 -25.64 -38.48 21.14
C ASP A 283 -27.09 -38.06 20.84
N ARG A 284 -28.01 -38.14 21.80
CA ARG A 284 -29.41 -37.71 21.59
C ARG A 284 -29.60 -36.20 21.73
N ASN A 285 -28.74 -35.53 22.49
CA ASN A 285 -28.86 -34.11 22.84
C ASN A 285 -27.85 -33.24 22.08
N ASN A 286 -26.78 -33.84 21.55
CA ASN A 286 -25.70 -33.17 20.86
C ASN A 286 -25.47 -33.80 19.49
N PHE A 287 -25.54 -32.99 18.43
CA PHE A 287 -25.22 -33.41 17.06
C PHE A 287 -23.92 -32.74 16.61
N ASN A 288 -22.83 -33.50 16.60
CA ASN A 288 -21.50 -33.04 16.24
C ASN A 288 -20.90 -33.96 15.18
N VAL A 289 -20.73 -33.45 13.96
CA VAL A 289 -20.30 -34.26 12.82
C VAL A 289 -19.25 -33.54 11.97
N THR A 290 -18.23 -34.28 11.57
CA THR A 290 -17.27 -33.87 10.54
C THR A 290 -17.57 -34.63 9.26
N ILE A 291 -17.65 -33.91 8.13
CA ILE A 291 -17.89 -34.49 6.81
C ILE A 291 -16.62 -34.33 5.97
N TRP A 292 -16.09 -35.45 5.49
CA TRP A 292 -14.99 -35.48 4.53
C TRP A 292 -15.51 -35.76 3.13
N TYR A 293 -15.02 -35.00 2.17
CA TYR A 293 -15.34 -35.15 0.75
C TYR A 293 -14.07 -34.98 -0.07
N ASN A 294 -14.08 -35.52 -1.28
CA ASN A 294 -12.93 -35.41 -2.17
C ASN A 294 -12.85 -33.98 -2.78
N SER A 295 -11.84 -33.21 -2.39
CA SER A 295 -11.63 -31.85 -2.90
C SER A 295 -10.86 -31.81 -4.23
N SER A 296 -10.40 -32.95 -4.75
CA SER A 296 -9.69 -33.05 -6.03
C SER A 296 -10.56 -32.75 -7.25
N TYR A 297 -11.87 -32.58 -7.07
CA TYR A 297 -12.75 -31.99 -8.06
C TYR A 297 -12.53 -30.47 -8.22
N LYS A 298 -11.80 -29.82 -7.29
CA LYS A 298 -11.22 -28.49 -7.46
C LYS A 298 -10.13 -28.58 -8.53
N ALA A 299 -10.32 -27.92 -9.67
CA ALA A 299 -9.29 -27.87 -10.71
C ALA A 299 -7.96 -27.36 -10.13
N SER A 300 -6.86 -27.98 -10.55
CA SER A 300 -5.48 -27.57 -10.20
C SER A 300 -5.29 -26.06 -10.44
N ALA A 301 -4.58 -25.41 -9.52
CA ALA A 301 -4.30 -23.98 -9.44
C ALA A 301 -4.43 -23.19 -10.76
N GLY A 302 -5.41 -22.28 -10.82
CA GLY A 302 -5.57 -21.34 -11.95
C GLY A 302 -7.01 -20.91 -12.28
N SER A 303 -8.04 -21.56 -11.73
CA SER A 303 -9.44 -21.12 -11.88
C SER A 303 -10.05 -20.77 -10.51
N PRO A 304 -10.47 -19.51 -10.27
CA PRO A 304 -10.95 -19.06 -8.96
C PRO A 304 -12.31 -19.64 -8.57
N ASN A 305 -13.09 -20.14 -9.54
CA ASN A 305 -14.48 -20.56 -9.33
C ASN A 305 -14.64 -22.06 -9.62
N VAL A 306 -14.55 -22.92 -8.61
CA VAL A 306 -14.93 -24.34 -8.72
C VAL A 306 -16.05 -24.66 -7.75
N LEU A 307 -17.15 -25.22 -8.28
CA LEU A 307 -18.32 -25.59 -7.49
C LEU A 307 -18.14 -27.00 -6.91
N LEU A 308 -18.59 -27.21 -5.67
CA LEU A 308 -18.57 -28.51 -4.99
C LEU A 308 -19.97 -28.86 -4.47
N ARG A 309 -20.38 -30.12 -4.58
CA ARG A 309 -21.71 -30.61 -4.18
C ARG A 309 -21.77 -31.03 -2.70
N VAL A 310 -21.31 -30.15 -1.81
CA VAL A 310 -21.29 -30.39 -0.36
C VAL A 310 -22.68 -30.35 0.32
N PRO A 311 -23.62 -29.46 -0.05
CA PRO A 311 -24.88 -29.31 0.69
C PRO A 311 -25.72 -30.59 0.81
N ARG A 312 -25.68 -31.47 -0.21
CA ARG A 312 -26.42 -32.74 -0.16
C ARG A 312 -25.82 -33.73 0.85
N LEU A 313 -24.51 -33.73 1.08
CA LEU A 313 -23.88 -34.53 2.13
C LEU A 313 -24.33 -34.08 3.53
N VAL A 314 -24.44 -32.76 3.73
CA VAL A 314 -24.96 -32.17 4.98
C VAL A 314 -26.40 -32.60 5.20
N ASN A 315 -27.27 -32.44 4.19
CA ASN A 315 -28.66 -32.85 4.30
C ASN A 315 -28.82 -34.35 4.58
N LEU A 316 -27.99 -35.19 3.96
CA LEU A 316 -27.99 -36.64 4.17
C LEU A 316 -27.76 -36.98 5.64
N VAL A 317 -26.71 -36.42 6.26
CA VAL A 317 -26.36 -36.72 7.64
C VAL A 317 -27.33 -36.10 8.64
N SER A 318 -27.84 -34.89 8.37
CA SER A 318 -28.90 -34.26 9.17
C SER A 318 -30.16 -35.10 9.18
N ASN A 319 -30.58 -35.64 8.03
CA ASN A 319 -31.74 -36.53 7.95
C ASN A 319 -31.51 -37.86 8.66
N GLY A 320 -30.30 -38.42 8.59
CA GLY A 320 -29.92 -39.62 9.36
C GLY A 320 -30.12 -39.43 10.87
N TYR A 321 -29.72 -38.25 11.38
CA TYR A 321 -29.87 -37.86 12.78
C TYR A 321 -31.34 -37.55 13.16
N LEU A 322 -32.08 -36.83 12.32
CA LEU A 322 -33.50 -36.55 12.57
C LEU A 322 -34.33 -37.83 12.65
N LYS A 323 -34.08 -38.81 11.77
CA LYS A 323 -34.73 -40.12 11.79
C LYS A 323 -34.41 -40.91 13.06
N PHE A 324 -33.20 -40.76 13.59
CA PHE A 324 -32.82 -41.34 14.88
C PHE A 324 -33.56 -40.67 16.06
N MET A 325 -33.70 -39.34 16.03
CA MET A 325 -34.30 -38.56 17.11
C MET A 325 -35.83 -38.67 17.20
N LEU A 326 -36.50 -38.50 16.07
CA LEU A 326 -37.94 -38.27 15.96
C LEU A 326 -38.67 -39.44 15.27
N GLY A 327 -37.94 -40.47 14.85
CA GLY A 327 -38.47 -41.66 14.18
C GLY A 327 -38.40 -41.60 12.65
N ALA A 328 -38.59 -42.75 12.01
CA ALA A 328 -38.31 -42.97 10.59
C ALA A 328 -39.13 -42.10 9.61
N GLY A 329 -40.30 -41.62 10.03
CA GLY A 329 -41.16 -40.74 9.22
C GLY A 329 -40.74 -39.27 9.22
N THR A 330 -39.74 -38.88 10.00
CA THR A 330 -39.27 -37.50 10.06
C THR A 330 -38.11 -37.28 9.11
N GLU A 331 -38.29 -36.38 8.14
CA GLU A 331 -37.22 -35.96 7.24
C GLU A 331 -37.34 -34.48 6.89
N MET A 332 -36.19 -33.85 6.68
CA MET A 332 -36.08 -32.52 6.12
C MET A 332 -35.80 -32.68 4.63
N PRO A 333 -36.83 -32.60 3.77
CA PRO A 333 -36.64 -32.83 2.35
C PRO A 333 -35.82 -31.66 1.79
N PHE A 334 -34.67 -31.97 1.19
CA PHE A 334 -33.88 -30.96 0.47
C PHE A 334 -34.43 -30.84 -0.95
N GLN A 335 -35.58 -30.20 -1.02
CA GLN A 335 -36.22 -29.86 -2.27
C GLN A 335 -35.49 -28.63 -2.77
N PHE A 336 -34.70 -28.81 -3.83
CA PHE A 336 -34.12 -27.73 -4.64
C PHE A 336 -32.78 -27.17 -4.14
N VAL A 337 -31.73 -27.33 -4.97
CA VAL A 337 -30.54 -26.47 -4.89
C VAL A 337 -30.90 -25.20 -5.65
N LYS A 338 -31.45 -24.21 -4.94
CA LYS A 338 -31.94 -22.98 -5.56
C LYS A 338 -30.77 -22.13 -6.04
N GLU A 339 -30.66 -21.90 -7.35
CA GLU A 339 -30.00 -20.71 -7.86
C GLU A 339 -30.77 -19.47 -7.39
N MET A 340 -30.06 -18.40 -7.05
CA MET A 340 -30.72 -17.15 -6.69
C MET A 340 -31.24 -16.45 -7.95
N PRO A 341 -32.40 -15.77 -7.89
CA PRO A 341 -32.82 -14.88 -8.96
C PRO A 341 -31.68 -13.92 -9.31
N LYS A 342 -31.44 -13.78 -10.61
CA LYS A 342 -30.28 -13.06 -11.14
C LYS A 342 -30.72 -12.09 -12.24
N HIS A 343 -30.13 -10.89 -12.23
CA HIS A 343 -30.26 -9.91 -13.30
C HIS A 343 -29.34 -10.24 -14.48
N GLU A 344 -29.59 -9.61 -15.63
CA GLU A 344 -28.76 -9.78 -16.83
C GLU A 344 -27.30 -9.45 -16.50
N THR A 345 -26.38 -10.39 -16.72
CA THR A 345 -24.94 -10.14 -16.57
C THR A 345 -24.36 -9.82 -17.92
N LYS A 346 -23.94 -8.57 -18.10
CA LYS A 346 -23.10 -8.18 -19.23
C LYS A 346 -21.65 -8.50 -18.90
N THR A 347 -20.96 -9.26 -19.76
CA THR A 347 -19.51 -9.44 -19.68
C THR A 347 -18.82 -8.12 -20.03
N GLN A 348 -18.70 -7.23 -19.05
CA GLN A 348 -17.95 -5.99 -19.17
C GLN A 348 -16.62 -6.16 -18.43
N ILE A 349 -15.52 -6.11 -19.18
CA ILE A 349 -14.19 -6.04 -18.59
C ILE A 349 -13.94 -4.58 -18.24
N ASP A 350 -13.92 -4.26 -16.96
CA ASP A 350 -13.51 -2.94 -16.49
C ASP A 350 -11.99 -2.89 -16.34
N PHE A 351 -11.31 -2.31 -17.33
CA PHE A 351 -9.85 -2.15 -17.29
C PHE A 351 -9.41 -1.19 -16.19
N SER A 352 -10.25 -0.20 -15.89
CA SER A 352 -9.94 0.80 -14.86
C SER A 352 -9.89 0.17 -13.47
N SER A 353 -10.64 -0.90 -13.23
CA SER A 353 -10.60 -1.61 -11.96
C SER A 353 -9.69 -2.83 -11.98
N ASN A 354 -9.62 -3.59 -13.08
CA ASN A 354 -8.75 -4.78 -13.15
C ASN A 354 -7.25 -4.44 -13.21
N LEU A 355 -6.87 -3.35 -13.90
CA LEU A 355 -5.47 -2.89 -13.97
C LEU A 355 -5.24 -1.59 -13.20
N GLY A 356 -6.32 -1.01 -12.64
CA GLY A 356 -6.28 0.25 -11.92
C GLY A 356 -5.31 0.28 -10.77
N ALA A 357 -5.28 -0.76 -9.94
CA ALA A 357 -4.43 -0.79 -8.76
C ALA A 357 -2.95 -0.57 -9.12
N LEU A 358 -2.45 -1.20 -10.18
CA LEU A 358 -1.07 -1.04 -10.65
C LEU A 358 -0.83 0.35 -11.26
N PHE A 359 -1.66 0.80 -12.21
CA PHE A 359 -1.45 2.07 -12.89
C PHE A 359 -1.65 3.28 -11.95
N PHE A 360 -2.67 3.23 -11.09
CA PHE A 360 -2.94 4.29 -10.12
C PHE A 360 -1.88 4.32 -9.02
N THR A 361 -1.28 3.19 -8.65
CA THR A 361 -0.09 3.19 -7.76
C THR A 361 1.02 4.05 -8.34
N TRP A 362 1.34 3.90 -9.63
CA TRP A 362 2.36 4.73 -10.28
C TRP A 362 1.97 6.21 -10.35
N VAL A 363 0.71 6.52 -10.68
CA VAL A 363 0.24 7.92 -10.70
C VAL A 363 0.36 8.55 -9.32
N ILE A 364 -0.11 7.87 -8.28
CA ILE A 364 -0.18 8.41 -6.94
C ILE A 364 1.22 8.61 -6.34
N LEU A 365 2.17 7.72 -6.67
CA LEU A 365 3.57 7.84 -6.24
C LEU A 365 4.40 8.80 -7.10
N GLN A 366 3.97 9.16 -8.31
CA GLN A 366 4.73 10.01 -9.25
C GLN A 366 5.18 11.36 -8.71
N PRO A 367 4.42 12.04 -7.81
CA PRO A 367 4.90 13.25 -7.19
C PRO A 367 6.14 13.05 -6.29
N PHE A 368 6.34 11.87 -5.69
CA PHE A 368 7.39 11.60 -4.69
C PHE A 368 8.81 11.97 -5.14
N PRO A 369 9.29 11.56 -6.33
CA PRO A 369 10.57 12.03 -6.89
C PRO A 369 10.72 13.55 -6.91
N VAL A 370 9.64 14.31 -7.14
CA VAL A 370 9.69 15.78 -7.23
C VAL A 370 9.93 16.42 -5.87
N ILE A 371 9.28 15.92 -4.80
CA ILE A 371 9.59 16.39 -3.44
C ILE A 371 11.02 16.01 -3.06
N LEU A 372 11.38 14.75 -3.25
CA LEU A 372 12.70 14.26 -2.84
C LEU A 372 13.81 15.05 -3.52
N THR A 373 13.73 15.26 -4.83
CA THR A 373 14.72 16.05 -5.58
C THR A 373 14.76 17.51 -5.15
N SER A 374 13.61 18.12 -4.83
CA SER A 374 13.56 19.49 -4.29
C SER A 374 14.27 19.59 -2.93
N LEU A 375 13.99 18.66 -2.01
CA LEU A 375 14.61 18.64 -0.68
C LEU A 375 16.12 18.36 -0.74
N VAL A 376 16.52 17.39 -1.57
CA VAL A 376 17.93 17.05 -1.77
C VAL A 376 18.68 18.18 -2.48
N SER A 377 18.02 18.91 -3.40
CA SER A 377 18.60 20.08 -4.07
C SER A 377 18.86 21.21 -3.09
N GLU A 378 17.90 21.54 -2.21
CA GLU A 378 18.09 22.55 -1.17
C GLU A 378 19.22 22.19 -0.19
N LYS A 379 19.41 20.90 0.06
CA LYS A 379 20.51 20.36 0.89
C LYS A 379 21.85 20.40 0.16
N GLN A 380 21.92 19.93 -1.09
CA GLN A 380 23.15 19.88 -1.91
C GLN A 380 23.71 21.28 -2.14
N GLN A 381 22.84 22.24 -2.45
CA GLN A 381 23.21 23.65 -2.63
C GLN A 381 23.34 24.40 -1.29
N LYS A 382 23.19 23.75 -0.13
CA LYS A 382 23.28 24.36 1.21
C LYS A 382 22.36 25.58 1.41
N LEU A 383 21.30 25.69 0.62
CA LEU A 383 20.34 26.80 0.65
C LEU A 383 19.64 26.91 2.00
N ARG A 384 19.38 25.78 2.66
CA ARG A 384 18.81 25.77 4.01
C ARG A 384 19.71 26.45 5.04
N ILE A 385 21.01 26.21 4.98
CA ILE A 385 21.96 26.84 5.90
C ILE A 385 22.02 28.34 5.61
N MET A 386 21.98 28.74 4.34
CA MET A 386 21.91 30.14 3.97
C MET A 386 20.65 30.82 4.50
N MET A 387 19.48 30.18 4.41
CA MET A 387 18.24 30.70 5.00
C MET A 387 18.36 30.87 6.52
N LYS A 388 19.02 29.92 7.19
CA LYS A 388 19.31 29.99 8.64
C LYS A 388 20.25 31.15 8.99
N MET A 389 21.31 31.38 8.20
CA MET A 389 22.20 32.54 8.36
C MET A 389 21.47 33.88 8.20
N HIS A 390 20.35 33.91 7.48
CA HIS A 390 19.53 35.11 7.30
C HIS A 390 18.38 35.22 8.31
N GLY A 391 18.34 34.34 9.33
CA GLY A 391 17.41 34.40 10.45
C GLY A 391 16.19 33.47 10.35
N LEU A 392 16.16 32.51 9.42
CA LEU A 392 15.10 31.50 9.38
C LEU A 392 15.31 30.43 10.47
N GLY A 393 14.34 30.26 11.36
CA GLY A 393 14.33 29.18 12.33
C GLY A 393 13.98 27.81 11.72
N ASP A 394 14.39 26.73 12.38
CA ASP A 394 14.09 25.35 11.93
C ASP A 394 12.58 25.02 11.98
N GLY A 395 11.84 25.58 12.96
CA GLY A 395 10.40 25.36 13.11
C GLY A 395 9.56 25.90 11.95
N PRO A 396 9.65 27.20 11.59
CA PRO A 396 8.98 27.76 10.42
C PRO A 396 9.29 26.98 9.14
N TYR A 397 10.57 26.66 8.91
CA TYR A 397 10.99 25.90 7.74
C TYR A 397 10.23 24.57 7.62
N TRP A 398 10.21 23.76 8.68
CA TRP A 398 9.53 22.47 8.67
C TRP A 398 8.02 22.61 8.43
N MET A 399 7.35 23.51 9.16
CA MET A 399 5.90 23.70 9.04
C MET A 399 5.50 24.10 7.60
N ILE A 400 6.22 25.04 7.01
CA ILE A 400 5.84 25.60 5.71
C ILE A 400 6.24 24.65 4.59
N SER A 401 7.42 24.05 4.65
CA SER A 401 7.83 23.07 3.65
C SER A 401 6.87 21.89 3.64
N TYR A 402 6.48 21.38 4.81
CA TYR A 402 5.48 20.33 4.93
C TYR A 402 4.10 20.76 4.38
N ALA A 403 3.58 21.90 4.85
CA ALA A 403 2.28 22.41 4.40
C ALA A 403 2.24 22.73 2.90
N TYR A 404 3.34 23.25 2.35
CA TYR A 404 3.49 23.52 0.93
C TYR A 404 3.40 22.25 0.10
N PHE A 405 4.17 21.21 0.46
CA PHE A 405 4.13 19.94 -0.26
C PHE A 405 2.79 19.23 -0.13
N LEU A 406 2.21 19.24 1.08
CA LEU A 406 0.87 18.73 1.35
C LEU A 406 -0.18 19.41 0.46
N THR A 407 -0.12 20.74 0.34
CA THR A 407 -1.07 21.52 -0.48
C THR A 407 -0.92 21.18 -1.96
N VAL A 408 0.31 21.14 -2.48
CA VAL A 408 0.57 20.79 -3.89
C VAL A 408 0.02 19.40 -4.22
N TYR A 409 0.20 18.45 -3.31
CA TYR A 409 -0.26 17.07 -3.50
C TYR A 409 -1.76 16.94 -3.35
N ALA A 410 -2.37 17.65 -2.40
CA ALA A 410 -3.83 17.69 -2.26
C ALA A 410 -4.49 18.22 -3.53
N VAL A 411 -3.94 19.27 -4.15
CA VAL A 411 -4.41 19.77 -5.45
C VAL A 411 -4.20 18.74 -6.55
N TYR A 412 -3.05 18.06 -6.60
CA TYR A 412 -2.79 17.00 -7.57
C TYR A 412 -3.78 15.84 -7.45
N MET A 413 -4.03 15.33 -6.23
CA MET A 413 -4.99 14.25 -6.00
C MET A 413 -6.43 14.68 -6.27
N PHE A 414 -6.79 15.92 -5.92
CA PHE A 414 -8.09 16.48 -6.27
C PHE A 414 -8.29 16.49 -7.79
N CYS A 415 -7.30 16.96 -8.56
CA CYS A 415 -7.35 16.89 -10.02
C CYS A 415 -7.48 15.44 -10.51
N PHE A 416 -6.69 14.52 -9.98
CA PHE A 416 -6.72 13.11 -10.39
C PHE A 416 -8.11 12.47 -10.19
N VAL A 417 -8.71 12.62 -9.00
CA VAL A 417 -10.05 12.09 -8.70
C VAL A 417 -11.13 12.79 -9.53
N MET A 418 -11.05 14.13 -9.68
CA MET A 418 -12.01 14.89 -10.49
C MET A 418 -11.99 14.46 -11.96
N PHE A 419 -10.80 14.34 -12.57
CA PHE A 419 -10.69 13.91 -13.96
C PHE A 419 -11.10 12.44 -14.13
N GLY A 420 -10.71 11.56 -13.22
CA GLY A 420 -11.14 10.16 -13.22
C GLY A 420 -12.66 10.00 -13.16
N SER A 421 -13.33 10.80 -12.33
CA SER A 421 -14.79 10.84 -12.20
C SER A 421 -15.47 11.44 -13.44
N VAL A 422 -14.98 12.57 -13.98
CA VAL A 422 -15.55 13.22 -15.19
C VAL A 422 -15.47 12.32 -16.42
N ILE A 423 -14.40 11.53 -16.53
CA ILE A 423 -14.22 10.54 -17.60
C ILE A 423 -15.18 9.34 -17.43
N GLY A 424 -15.74 9.14 -16.23
CA GLY A 424 -16.69 8.07 -15.93
C GLY A 424 -16.02 6.74 -15.62
N LEU A 425 -14.81 6.75 -15.05
CA LEU A 425 -14.16 5.51 -14.61
C LEU A 425 -14.86 4.97 -13.36
N ASP A 426 -15.39 3.74 -13.44
CA ASP A 426 -16.18 3.11 -12.38
C ASP A 426 -15.43 3.00 -11.05
N PHE A 427 -14.11 2.84 -11.11
CA PHE A 427 -13.23 2.89 -9.94
C PHE A 427 -13.48 4.13 -9.04
N PHE A 428 -13.67 5.31 -9.63
CA PHE A 428 -13.87 6.56 -8.90
C PHE A 428 -15.34 6.88 -8.63
N THR A 429 -16.26 6.48 -9.52
CA THR A 429 -17.68 6.85 -9.45
C THR A 429 -18.50 5.89 -8.58
N MET A 430 -18.11 4.62 -8.48
CA MET A 430 -18.85 3.60 -7.73
C MET A 430 -18.56 3.62 -6.23
N ASN A 431 -17.35 4.04 -5.84
CA ASN A 431 -16.90 4.07 -4.45
C ASN A 431 -17.24 5.41 -3.78
N ASP A 432 -17.49 5.43 -2.47
CA ASP A 432 -17.79 6.66 -1.73
C ASP A 432 -16.61 7.67 -1.78
N TYR A 433 -16.90 8.91 -2.18
CA TYR A 433 -15.89 9.97 -2.28
C TYR A 433 -15.30 10.38 -0.94
N GLY A 434 -16.05 10.21 0.17
CA GLY A 434 -15.56 10.49 1.51
C GLY A 434 -14.44 9.53 1.92
N ILE A 435 -14.60 8.23 1.62
CA ILE A 435 -13.57 7.21 1.90
C ILE A 435 -12.33 7.48 1.04
N GLN A 436 -12.52 7.76 -0.26
CA GLN A 436 -11.41 8.13 -1.16
C GLN A 436 -10.65 9.35 -0.65
N LEU A 437 -11.36 10.40 -0.20
CA LEU A 437 -10.75 11.61 0.35
C LEU A 437 -9.88 11.31 1.58
N VAL A 438 -10.40 10.53 2.54
CA VAL A 438 -9.67 10.18 3.76
C VAL A 438 -8.44 9.32 3.43
N PHE A 439 -8.60 8.32 2.56
CA PHE A 439 -7.53 7.44 2.11
C PHE A 439 -6.39 8.23 1.46
N TYR A 440 -6.68 9.07 0.45
CA TYR A 440 -5.65 9.84 -0.23
C TYR A 440 -5.02 10.90 0.68
N LEU A 441 -5.79 11.54 1.57
CA LEU A 441 -5.25 12.52 2.50
C LEU A 441 -4.27 11.89 3.48
N LEU A 442 -4.60 10.73 4.07
CA LEU A 442 -3.68 10.01 4.94
C LEU A 442 -2.43 9.56 4.18
N PHE A 443 -2.61 9.01 2.98
CA PHE A 443 -1.48 8.54 2.18
C PHE A 443 -0.52 9.66 1.77
N ILE A 444 -1.03 10.84 1.38
CA ILE A 444 -0.20 12.00 1.06
C ILE A 444 0.66 12.39 2.27
N ASN A 445 0.10 12.37 3.48
CA ASN A 445 0.83 12.71 4.69
C ASN A 445 1.97 11.71 4.98
N VAL A 446 1.74 10.40 4.78
CA VAL A 446 2.79 9.37 4.85
C VAL A 446 3.87 9.65 3.80
N LEU A 447 3.48 9.87 2.54
CA LEU A 447 4.40 10.05 1.42
C LEU A 447 5.31 11.27 1.58
N VAL A 448 4.76 12.39 2.06
CA VAL A 448 5.54 13.59 2.38
C VAL A 448 6.54 13.29 3.52
N SER A 449 6.10 12.59 4.57
CA SER A 449 6.94 12.24 5.71
C SER A 449 8.10 11.32 5.31
N VAL A 450 7.84 10.32 4.46
CA VAL A 450 8.87 9.44 3.87
C VAL A 450 9.85 10.24 3.01
N ALA A 451 9.38 11.24 2.24
CA ALA A 451 10.27 12.08 1.44
C ALA A 451 11.24 12.91 2.31
N PHE A 452 10.77 13.46 3.43
CA PHE A 452 11.63 14.14 4.41
C PHE A 452 12.66 13.18 5.04
N LEU A 453 12.24 11.96 5.38
CA LEU A 453 13.13 10.93 5.91
C LEU A 453 14.23 10.57 4.90
N MET A 454 13.85 10.26 3.66
CA MET A 454 14.76 9.84 2.60
C MET A 454 15.70 10.97 2.14
N ALA A 455 15.27 12.23 2.19
CA ALA A 455 16.14 13.38 1.89
C ALA A 455 17.38 13.46 2.82
N GLY A 456 17.28 12.90 4.02
CA GLY A 456 18.41 12.74 4.94
C GLY A 456 19.52 11.82 4.40
N MET A 457 19.14 10.79 3.63
CA MET A 457 20.03 9.72 3.17
C MET A 457 20.81 10.06 1.90
N PHE A 458 20.28 10.95 1.05
CA PHE A 458 20.93 11.35 -0.20
C PHE A 458 21.76 12.63 -0.03
N SER A 459 22.89 12.67 -0.75
CA SER A 459 23.78 13.84 -0.84
C SER A 459 23.75 14.51 -2.22
N ASP A 460 23.38 13.78 -3.26
CA ASP A 460 23.35 14.24 -4.65
C ASP A 460 21.96 14.09 -5.27
N VAL A 461 21.49 15.13 -5.96
CA VAL A 461 20.15 15.19 -6.57
C VAL A 461 19.95 14.11 -7.63
N LYS A 462 20.94 13.83 -8.49
CA LYS A 462 20.78 12.86 -9.59
C LYS A 462 20.61 11.45 -9.04
N THR A 463 21.38 11.10 -8.02
CA THR A 463 21.22 9.80 -7.34
C THR A 463 19.85 9.66 -6.69
N ALA A 464 19.37 10.70 -5.99
CA ALA A 464 18.05 10.70 -5.37
C ALA A 464 16.93 10.57 -6.41
N GLU A 465 17.06 11.28 -7.54
CA GLU A 465 16.10 11.24 -8.65
C GLU A 465 15.94 9.84 -9.23
N VAL A 466 17.07 9.22 -9.62
CA VAL A 466 17.07 7.87 -10.22
C VAL A 466 16.54 6.83 -9.22
N SER A 467 17.00 6.87 -7.96
CA SER A 467 16.52 5.96 -6.92
C SER A 467 15.03 6.12 -6.65
N ALA A 468 14.50 7.35 -6.66
CA ALA A 468 13.07 7.59 -6.47
C ALA A 468 12.24 7.01 -7.61
N TYR A 469 12.60 7.23 -8.88
CA TYR A 469 11.87 6.67 -10.01
C TYR A 469 11.93 5.15 -10.07
N ILE A 470 13.09 4.55 -9.76
CA ILE A 470 13.22 3.09 -9.62
C ILE A 470 12.30 2.59 -8.51
N GLY A 471 12.24 3.30 -7.38
CA GLY A 471 11.31 3.01 -6.28
C GLY A 471 9.87 3.01 -6.76
N VAL A 472 9.40 4.13 -7.34
CA VAL A 472 8.02 4.29 -7.84
C VAL A 472 7.62 3.17 -8.79
N PHE A 473 8.45 2.89 -9.80
CA PHE A 473 8.13 1.86 -10.79
C PHE A 473 8.17 0.46 -10.19
N GLY A 474 9.23 0.18 -9.41
CA GLY A 474 9.42 -1.10 -8.72
C GLY A 474 8.30 -1.42 -7.73
N THR A 475 7.80 -0.42 -7.00
CA THR A 475 6.67 -0.58 -6.08
C THR A 475 5.42 -1.07 -6.79
N GLY A 476 5.04 -0.46 -7.92
CA GLY A 476 3.83 -0.89 -8.63
C GLY A 476 3.96 -2.30 -9.22
N LEU A 477 5.15 -2.67 -9.72
CA LEU A 477 5.41 -4.04 -10.20
C LEU A 477 5.40 -5.07 -9.07
N LEU A 478 6.06 -4.78 -7.95
CA LEU A 478 6.05 -5.66 -6.78
C LEU A 478 4.63 -5.76 -6.19
N GLY A 479 3.85 -4.68 -6.21
CA GLY A 479 2.44 -4.69 -5.83
C GLY A 479 1.64 -5.69 -6.68
N GLY A 480 1.66 -5.52 -8.00
CA GLY A 480 0.86 -6.34 -8.92
C GLY A 480 1.32 -7.79 -9.09
N PHE A 481 2.62 -8.04 -9.14
CA PHE A 481 3.13 -9.38 -9.48
C PHE A 481 3.58 -10.20 -8.27
N LEU A 482 3.75 -9.59 -7.10
CA LEU A 482 4.17 -10.29 -5.89
C LEU A 482 3.14 -10.14 -4.77
N PHE A 483 2.75 -8.92 -4.42
CA PHE A 483 1.92 -8.69 -3.24
C PHE A 483 0.46 -9.12 -3.47
N GLN A 484 -0.10 -8.89 -4.66
CA GLN A 484 -1.43 -9.36 -5.02
C GLN A 484 -1.61 -10.87 -4.85
N PHE A 485 -0.58 -11.66 -5.19
CA PHE A 485 -0.63 -13.12 -5.04
C PHE A 485 -0.81 -13.54 -3.56
N PHE A 486 -0.17 -12.84 -2.63
CA PHE A 486 -0.33 -13.12 -1.19
C PHE A 486 -1.65 -12.62 -0.62
N ILE A 487 -2.19 -11.52 -1.15
CA ILE A 487 -3.52 -11.02 -0.80
C ILE A 487 -4.61 -12.04 -1.15
N GLU A 488 -4.50 -12.66 -2.32
CA GLU A 488 -5.52 -13.56 -2.86
C GLU A 488 -5.44 -14.98 -2.26
N ASP A 489 -4.35 -15.32 -1.57
CA ASP A 489 -4.16 -16.64 -0.96
C ASP A 489 -4.71 -16.69 0.47
N PRO A 490 -5.86 -17.36 0.71
CA PRO A 490 -6.45 -17.45 2.06
C PRO A 490 -5.62 -18.31 3.03
N SER A 491 -4.61 -19.05 2.54
CA SER A 491 -3.72 -19.85 3.38
C SER A 491 -2.53 -19.06 3.92
N PHE A 492 -2.30 -17.85 3.40
CA PHE A 492 -1.16 -17.04 3.79
C PHE A 492 -1.37 -16.39 5.18
N PRO A 493 -0.38 -16.40 6.09
CA PRO A 493 -0.56 -15.88 7.44
C PRO A 493 -0.76 -14.35 7.48
N HIS A 494 -1.84 -13.90 8.15
CA HIS A 494 -2.20 -12.46 8.26
C HIS A 494 -1.07 -11.58 8.83
N GLY A 495 -0.33 -12.08 9.81
CA GLY A 495 0.77 -11.32 10.43
C GLY A 495 1.90 -10.96 9.46
N TRP A 496 2.16 -11.78 8.44
CA TRP A 496 3.15 -11.47 7.41
C TRP A 496 2.63 -10.44 6.39
N LEU A 497 1.32 -10.42 6.11
CA LEU A 497 0.72 -9.37 5.28
C LEU A 497 0.89 -8.00 5.92
N ILE A 498 0.52 -7.88 7.21
CA ILE A 498 0.66 -6.62 7.97
C ILE A 498 2.12 -6.14 7.98
N LEU A 499 3.10 -7.05 8.10
CA LEU A 499 4.51 -6.68 8.06
C LEU A 499 4.92 -6.12 6.70
N MET A 500 4.42 -6.69 5.60
CA MET A 500 4.68 -6.17 4.26
C MET A 500 3.99 -4.81 4.04
N GLU A 501 2.78 -4.63 4.59
CA GLU A 501 2.03 -3.37 4.54
C GLU A 501 2.72 -2.21 5.27
N LEU A 502 3.67 -2.47 6.18
CA LEU A 502 4.51 -1.43 6.77
C LEU A 502 5.39 -0.70 5.73
N TYR A 503 5.55 -1.27 4.54
CA TYR A 503 6.12 -0.55 3.40
C TYR A 503 5.02 0.28 2.71
N PRO A 504 5.14 1.63 2.67
CA PRO A 504 4.04 2.50 2.20
C PRO A 504 3.54 2.18 0.80
N GLY A 505 4.42 1.62 -0.05
CA GLY A 505 4.07 1.21 -1.40
C GLY A 505 3.09 0.05 -1.47
N PHE A 506 3.23 -0.95 -0.60
CA PHE A 506 2.31 -2.09 -0.53
C PHE A 506 1.00 -1.71 0.15
N MET A 507 1.06 -0.84 1.15
CA MET A 507 -0.13 -0.24 1.76
C MET A 507 -1.01 0.50 0.76
N LEU A 508 -0.39 1.33 -0.11
CA LEU A 508 -1.11 2.00 -1.20
C LEU A 508 -1.74 0.98 -2.15
N TYR A 509 -0.96 -0.01 -2.57
CA TYR A 509 -1.43 -1.05 -3.49
C TYR A 509 -2.64 -1.80 -2.92
N ARG A 510 -2.59 -2.21 -1.63
CA ARG A 510 -3.69 -2.89 -0.94
C ARG A 510 -4.97 -2.05 -0.98
N GLY A 511 -4.90 -0.76 -0.63
CA GLY A 511 -6.09 0.09 -0.62
C GLY A 511 -6.68 0.31 -2.01
N LEU A 512 -5.85 0.46 -3.03
CA LEU A 512 -6.32 0.55 -4.42
C LEU A 512 -6.90 -0.77 -4.92
N TYR A 513 -6.35 -1.91 -4.50
CA TYR A 513 -6.89 -3.23 -4.79
C TYR A 513 -8.30 -3.41 -4.19
N GLU A 514 -8.51 -2.99 -2.94
CA GLU A 514 -9.84 -3.06 -2.30
C GLU A 514 -10.85 -2.15 -3.03
N PHE A 515 -10.49 -0.91 -3.37
CA PHE A 515 -11.36 -0.04 -4.16
C PHE A 515 -11.73 -0.65 -5.52
N ALA A 516 -10.76 -1.28 -6.20
CA ALA A 516 -10.99 -1.98 -7.44
C ALA A 516 -11.96 -3.17 -7.25
N PHE A 517 -11.70 -4.01 -6.26
CA PHE A 517 -12.52 -5.19 -5.95
C PHE A 517 -13.99 -4.83 -5.68
N PHE A 518 -14.24 -3.81 -4.84
CA PHE A 518 -15.59 -3.35 -4.52
C PHE A 518 -16.28 -2.65 -5.70
N SER A 519 -15.54 -1.91 -6.55
CA SER A 519 -16.14 -1.29 -7.74
C SER A 519 -16.62 -2.34 -8.75
N VAL A 520 -15.83 -3.38 -9.01
CA VAL A 520 -16.19 -4.50 -9.90
C VAL A 520 -17.37 -5.27 -9.33
N THR A 521 -17.31 -5.60 -8.05
CA THR A 521 -18.35 -6.36 -7.37
C THR A 521 -19.67 -5.59 -7.34
N GLY A 522 -19.64 -4.29 -6.99
CA GLY A 522 -20.81 -3.42 -7.04
C GLY A 522 -21.44 -3.36 -8.43
N LYS A 523 -20.63 -3.18 -9.47
CA LYS A 523 -21.10 -3.13 -10.86
C LYS A 523 -21.74 -4.45 -11.32
N ILE A 524 -21.17 -5.59 -10.94
CA ILE A 524 -21.69 -6.92 -11.30
C ILE A 524 -23.00 -7.22 -10.57
N ILE A 525 -23.10 -6.87 -9.29
CA ILE A 525 -24.28 -7.16 -8.46
C ILE A 525 -25.39 -6.11 -8.71
N GLY A 526 -25.06 -4.95 -9.28
CA GLY A 526 -25.98 -3.83 -9.46
C GLY A 526 -26.16 -3.00 -8.18
N THR A 527 -25.18 -3.02 -7.28
CA THR A 527 -25.13 -2.24 -6.05
C THR A 527 -24.06 -1.15 -6.15
N SER A 528 -24.00 -0.26 -5.15
CA SER A 528 -22.87 0.67 -5.04
C SER A 528 -21.56 -0.08 -4.75
N GLY A 529 -20.42 0.58 -4.99
CA GLY A 529 -19.12 0.14 -4.50
C GLY A 529 -18.98 0.33 -2.98
N MET A 530 -17.74 0.52 -2.53
CA MET A 530 -17.41 0.56 -1.10
C MET A 530 -18.09 1.73 -0.37
N GLN A 531 -18.75 1.42 0.73
CA GLN A 531 -19.39 2.37 1.65
C GLN A 531 -18.75 2.33 3.05
N TRP A 532 -19.06 3.33 3.88
CA TRP A 532 -18.55 3.44 5.26
C TRP A 532 -18.91 2.25 6.16
N GLY A 533 -20.06 1.60 5.92
CA GLY A 533 -20.46 0.40 6.65
C GLY A 533 -19.54 -0.79 6.39
N ASP A 534 -18.99 -0.90 5.17
CA ASP A 534 -18.17 -2.02 4.74
C ASP A 534 -16.78 -2.02 5.39
N LEU A 535 -16.32 -0.88 5.93
CA LEU A 535 -15.03 -0.78 6.64
C LEU A 535 -15.01 -1.56 7.96
N THR A 536 -16.18 -1.95 8.48
CA THR A 536 -16.30 -2.73 9.71
C THR A 536 -16.35 -4.24 9.46
N ASP A 537 -16.41 -4.67 8.21
CA ASP A 537 -16.42 -6.07 7.84
C ASP A 537 -15.00 -6.68 7.99
N SER A 538 -14.91 -7.79 8.71
CA SER A 538 -13.67 -8.56 8.90
C SER A 538 -13.06 -9.10 7.59
N THR A 539 -13.81 -9.11 6.49
CA THR A 539 -13.33 -9.52 5.17
C THR A 539 -12.74 -8.37 4.36
N ASN A 540 -12.94 -7.11 4.80
CA ASN A 540 -12.45 -5.91 4.13
C ASN A 540 -11.16 -5.40 4.79
N GLY A 541 -10.08 -5.32 4.00
CA GLY A 541 -8.78 -4.80 4.49
C GLY A 541 -8.73 -3.28 4.68
N MET A 542 -9.68 -2.50 4.13
CA MET A 542 -9.60 -1.03 4.10
C MET A 542 -9.52 -0.40 5.49
N GLY A 543 -10.29 -0.90 6.46
CA GLY A 543 -10.27 -0.38 7.84
C GLY A 543 -8.90 -0.55 8.51
N GLU A 544 -8.28 -1.72 8.36
CA GLU A 544 -6.94 -2.02 8.90
C GLU A 544 -5.88 -1.12 8.25
N ILE A 545 -5.94 -0.94 6.93
CA ILE A 545 -5.02 -0.10 6.17
C ILE A 545 -5.07 1.35 6.64
N LEU A 546 -6.26 1.91 6.86
CA LEU A 546 -6.41 3.30 7.32
C LEU A 546 -5.80 3.51 8.72
N ILE A 547 -5.90 2.51 9.61
CA ILE A 547 -5.28 2.54 10.94
C ILE A 547 -3.77 2.47 10.83
N ILE A 548 -3.24 1.56 9.99
CA ILE A 548 -1.80 1.43 9.73
C ILE A 548 -1.24 2.74 9.14
N MET A 549 -1.92 3.33 8.16
CA MET A 549 -1.56 4.62 7.55
C MET A 549 -1.42 5.73 8.60
N LEU A 550 -2.40 5.85 9.49
CA LEU A 550 -2.39 6.89 10.52
C LEU A 550 -1.22 6.71 11.49
N PHE A 551 -0.96 5.48 11.91
CA PHE A 551 0.15 5.16 12.80
C PHE A 551 1.50 5.39 12.13
N GLU A 552 1.67 4.89 10.90
CA GLU A 552 2.90 5.04 10.12
C GLU A 552 3.22 6.51 9.88
N TRP A 553 2.23 7.32 9.50
CA TRP A 553 2.40 8.76 9.32
C TRP A 553 3.05 9.42 10.55
N ILE A 554 2.48 9.21 11.73
CA ILE A 554 2.96 9.82 12.97
C ILE A 554 4.39 9.35 13.27
N VAL A 555 4.65 8.05 13.17
CA VAL A 555 5.97 7.46 13.47
C VAL A 555 7.04 7.95 12.50
N VAL A 556 6.78 7.86 11.20
CA VAL A 556 7.75 8.28 10.17
C VAL A 556 8.03 9.78 10.26
N LEU A 557 7.02 10.62 10.53
CA LEU A 557 7.20 12.06 10.69
C LEU A 557 8.11 12.40 11.89
N LEU A 558 7.90 11.73 13.03
CA LEU A 558 8.73 11.91 14.22
C LEU A 558 10.18 11.46 13.98
N ILE A 559 10.38 10.33 13.30
CA ILE A 559 11.71 9.82 12.93
C ILE A 559 12.39 10.77 11.95
N ALA A 560 11.67 11.26 10.93
CA ALA A 560 12.19 12.20 9.94
C ALA A 560 12.65 13.50 10.60
N TYR A 561 11.85 14.06 11.50
CA TYR A 561 12.20 15.25 12.27
C TYR A 561 13.42 15.00 13.16
N TYR A 562 13.48 13.84 13.84
CA TYR A 562 14.61 13.47 14.68
C TYR A 562 15.92 13.35 13.90
N ILE A 563 15.92 12.61 12.79
CA ILE A 563 17.10 12.39 11.95
C ILE A 563 17.60 13.72 11.37
N ASP A 564 16.70 14.58 10.89
CA ASP A 564 17.07 15.89 10.37
C ASP A 564 17.72 16.79 11.44
N GLN A 565 17.20 16.78 12.67
CA GLN A 565 17.79 17.52 13.78
C GLN A 565 19.19 17.00 14.14
N VAL A 566 19.39 15.68 14.12
CA VAL A 566 20.69 15.04 14.35
C VAL A 566 21.70 15.42 13.26
N LEU A 567 21.30 15.36 11.98
CA LEU A 567 22.14 15.75 10.85
C LEU A 567 22.48 17.25 10.90
N SER A 568 21.51 18.11 11.21
CA SER A 568 21.68 19.57 11.28
C SER A 568 22.53 20.01 12.46
N SER A 569 22.38 19.35 13.62
CA SER A 569 23.10 19.71 14.85
C SER A 569 24.47 19.04 15.00
N GLY A 570 24.79 18.00 14.23
CA GLY A 570 26.04 17.23 14.39
C GLY A 570 26.23 16.66 15.80
N LYS A 571 25.13 16.41 16.54
CA LYS A 571 25.14 15.73 17.84
C LYS A 571 25.05 14.22 17.62
N HIS A 572 25.59 13.42 18.53
CA HIS A 572 25.50 11.95 18.43
C HIS A 572 24.02 11.50 18.38
N PRO A 573 23.65 10.50 17.56
CA PRO A 573 22.27 10.01 17.35
C PRO A 573 21.57 9.43 18.59
N LEU A 574 22.16 9.53 19.79
CA LEU A 574 21.62 9.04 21.06
C LEU A 574 21.72 10.11 22.16
N PHE A 575 21.54 11.40 21.81
CA PHE A 575 21.69 12.49 22.79
C PHE A 575 20.70 12.41 23.97
N PHE A 576 19.58 11.69 23.81
CA PHE A 576 18.57 11.49 24.85
C PHE A 576 18.95 10.41 25.87
N LEU A 577 19.78 9.44 25.49
CA LEU A 577 20.29 8.38 26.37
C LEU A 577 21.60 8.77 27.08
N GLN A 578 22.17 9.93 26.74
CA GLN A 578 23.24 10.50 27.51
C GLN A 578 22.65 11.06 28.81
N ARG A 579 22.61 10.17 29.81
CA ARG A 579 22.36 10.49 31.22
C ARG A 579 23.08 11.80 31.52
N HIS A 580 22.33 12.78 31.99
CA HIS A 580 22.87 14.01 32.55
C HIS A 580 23.72 13.61 33.76
N ASP A 581 24.98 13.23 33.52
CA ASP A 581 25.99 13.21 34.56
C ASP A 581 26.12 14.67 34.98
N LYS A 582 25.49 14.99 36.11
CA LYS A 582 25.89 16.12 36.95
C LYS A 582 27.37 15.92 37.20
N LYS A 583 28.21 16.55 36.37
CA LYS A 583 29.59 16.84 36.76
C LYS A 583 29.48 17.82 37.91
N THR A 584 29.54 17.25 39.10
CA THR A 584 29.81 17.92 40.35
C THR A 584 30.98 18.88 40.11
N THR A 585 30.72 20.16 40.32
CA THR A 585 31.74 21.18 40.51
C THR A 585 32.61 20.72 41.67
N SER A 586 33.72 20.05 41.38
CA SER A 586 34.74 19.74 42.36
C SER A 586 35.90 20.68 42.10
N ASN A 587 36.11 21.58 43.04
CA ASN A 587 37.28 22.43 43.16
C ASN A 587 38.54 21.54 43.15
N ASN A 588 39.27 21.53 42.04
CA ASN A 588 40.69 21.16 41.99
C ASN A 588 41.31 21.89 40.80
N LEU A 589 41.41 23.22 40.94
CA LEU A 589 42.22 24.10 40.11
C LEU A 589 43.62 24.25 40.70
N VAL A 590 44.26 23.15 41.12
CA VAL A 590 45.71 23.11 41.38
C VAL A 590 46.14 21.67 41.11
N LEU A 591 47.25 21.52 40.37
CA LEU A 591 47.99 20.27 40.18
C LEU A 591 47.62 19.37 38.98
N GLU A 592 47.57 19.94 37.77
CA GLU A 592 47.95 19.16 36.57
C GLU A 592 48.72 20.02 35.55
N ARG A 593 49.68 20.80 36.06
CA ARG A 593 50.69 21.50 35.27
C ARG A 593 51.97 20.65 35.18
N GLN A 594 51.90 19.38 34.77
CA GLN A 594 53.13 18.59 34.53
C GLN A 594 52.94 17.27 33.78
N ARG A 595 52.39 17.31 32.55
CA ARG A 595 52.76 16.35 31.48
C ARG A 595 52.13 16.74 30.14
N SER A 596 52.58 17.86 29.59
CA SER A 596 52.52 18.07 28.15
C SER A 596 53.95 18.02 27.64
N LYS A 597 54.22 17.20 26.62
CA LYS A 597 55.43 17.33 25.79
C LYS A 597 55.47 18.78 25.33
N VAL A 598 56.35 19.56 25.93
CA VAL A 598 56.58 20.96 25.60
C VAL A 598 57.29 20.97 24.24
N VAL A 599 56.52 21.05 23.16
CA VAL A 599 57.01 21.71 21.96
C VAL A 599 56.77 23.19 22.23
N VAL A 600 57.80 23.89 22.73
CA VAL A 600 57.81 25.36 22.72
C VAL A 600 57.85 25.76 21.25
N GLN A 601 56.68 25.93 20.62
CA GLN A 601 56.62 26.89 19.53
C GLN A 601 56.82 28.23 20.20
N ILE A 602 57.95 28.88 19.93
CA ILE A 602 58.18 30.27 20.29
C ILE A 602 57.15 31.04 19.47
N ASP A 603 55.98 31.25 20.05
CA ASP A 603 54.97 32.11 19.47
C ASP A 603 55.60 33.48 19.28
N LYS A 604 55.40 34.06 18.10
CA LYS A 604 55.91 35.40 17.79
C LYS A 604 55.32 36.39 18.80
N HIS A 605 56.06 37.48 19.06
CA HIS A 605 55.72 38.46 20.10
C HIS A 605 54.30 39.04 19.93
N ASP A 606 53.90 39.31 18.68
CA ASP A 606 52.58 39.78 18.27
C ASP A 606 51.45 38.79 18.60
N VAL A 607 51.67 37.50 18.39
CA VAL A 607 50.68 36.45 18.70
C VAL A 607 50.47 36.33 20.21
N ARG A 608 51.55 36.49 21.00
CA ARG A 608 51.46 36.45 22.46
C ARG A 608 50.74 37.67 23.03
N GLU A 609 51.01 38.85 22.48
CA GLU A 609 50.32 40.09 22.87
C GLU A 609 48.82 40.02 22.61
N GLU A 610 48.38 39.53 21.44
CA GLU A 610 46.94 39.40 21.17
C GLU A 610 46.27 38.30 21.99
N ARG A 611 46.99 37.24 22.35
CA ARG A 611 46.47 36.26 23.30
C ARG A 611 46.26 36.87 24.68
N GLU A 612 47.22 37.64 25.19
CA GLU A 612 47.09 38.36 26.47
C GLU A 612 46.00 39.44 26.41
N LYS A 613 45.77 40.07 25.25
CA LYS A 613 44.64 40.98 25.03
C LYS A 613 43.30 40.23 25.10
N VAL A 614 43.15 39.10 24.40
CA VAL A 614 41.93 38.29 24.45
C VAL A 614 41.64 37.78 25.86
N GLU A 615 42.64 37.28 26.59
CA GLU A 615 42.48 36.80 27.98
C GLU A 615 42.01 37.92 28.92
N ARG A 616 42.49 39.16 28.73
CA ARG A 616 41.98 40.34 29.46
C ARG A 616 40.53 40.67 29.09
N LEU A 617 40.20 40.66 27.80
CA LEU A 617 38.88 40.97 27.29
C LEU A 617 37.80 39.95 27.69
N LEU A 618 38.17 38.69 27.92
CA LEU A 618 37.24 37.67 28.41
C LEU A 618 36.85 37.88 29.88
N ASN A 619 37.74 38.50 30.68
CA ASN A 619 37.50 38.76 32.10
C ASN A 619 36.72 40.06 32.36
N GLU A 620 36.90 41.07 31.49
CA GLU A 620 36.19 42.35 31.58
C GLU A 620 35.05 42.40 30.54
N ARG A 621 33.80 42.16 30.95
CA ARG A 621 32.62 42.29 30.07
C ARG A 621 32.52 43.73 29.50
N HIS A 622 33.11 44.00 28.33
CA HIS A 622 33.04 45.31 27.66
C HIS A 622 32.57 45.24 26.20
N PRO A 623 31.69 46.17 25.76
CA PRO A 623 30.98 46.19 24.48
C PRO A 623 31.77 46.79 23.29
N GLY A 624 33.10 46.97 23.41
CA GLY A 624 33.92 47.67 22.40
C GLY A 624 34.36 46.80 21.22
N HIS A 625 34.47 45.48 21.42
CA HIS A 625 34.93 44.53 20.41
C HIS A 625 33.73 43.80 19.78
N GLY A 626 33.70 43.72 18.46
CA GLY A 626 32.63 43.04 17.71
C GLY A 626 32.84 41.53 17.66
N VAL A 627 34.09 41.07 17.64
CA VAL A 627 34.44 39.63 17.57
C VAL A 627 35.62 39.32 18.50
N ILE A 628 35.48 38.27 19.32
CA ILE A 628 36.54 37.78 20.21
C ILE A 628 36.66 36.26 20.01
N CYS A 629 37.81 35.79 19.52
CA CYS A 629 38.13 34.37 19.38
C CYS A 629 39.05 33.95 20.53
N ASP A 630 38.67 32.90 21.24
CA ASP A 630 39.44 32.31 22.34
C ASP A 630 39.92 30.91 21.96
N HIS A 631 41.22 30.78 21.68
CA HIS A 631 41.89 29.52 21.39
C HIS A 631 41.17 28.64 20.35
N LEU A 632 40.63 29.27 19.31
CA LEU A 632 39.76 28.61 18.34
C LEU A 632 40.55 27.54 17.55
N LYS A 633 40.14 26.28 17.65
CA LYS A 633 40.86 25.14 17.06
C LYS A 633 39.96 24.30 16.18
N LYS A 634 40.49 23.86 15.02
CA LYS A 634 39.82 22.91 14.13
C LYS A 634 40.77 21.78 13.72
N VAL A 635 40.36 20.55 14.01
CA VAL A 635 41.00 19.31 13.57
C VAL A 635 39.98 18.53 12.76
N TYR A 636 40.35 18.15 11.54
CA TYR A 636 39.56 17.22 10.73
C TYR A 636 40.11 15.80 10.95
N PRO A 637 39.24 14.82 11.25
CA PRO A 637 39.67 13.44 11.47
C PRO A 637 40.26 12.86 10.18
N GLY A 638 41.22 11.96 10.34
CA GLY A 638 41.80 11.20 9.24
C GLY A 638 40.75 10.34 8.53
N ARG A 639 40.79 10.30 7.20
CA ARG A 639 40.04 9.34 6.36
C ARG A 639 41.03 8.54 5.52
N ASP A 640 40.69 7.28 5.26
CA ASP A 640 41.44 6.40 4.35
C ASP A 640 42.92 6.21 4.75
N GLY A 641 43.18 6.00 6.04
CA GLY A 641 44.53 5.79 6.58
C GLY A 641 45.38 7.05 6.73
N ASN A 642 44.87 8.24 6.40
CA ASN A 642 45.59 9.50 6.59
C ASN A 642 45.57 9.98 8.05
N PRO A 643 46.61 10.70 8.51
CA PRO A 643 46.63 11.30 9.85
C PRO A 643 45.64 12.47 9.96
N GLU A 644 45.28 12.82 11.20
CA GLU A 644 44.43 13.98 11.49
C GLU A 644 45.03 15.29 10.96
N LYS A 645 44.20 16.14 10.36
CA LYS A 645 44.64 17.41 9.76
C LYS A 645 44.24 18.59 10.63
N PHE A 646 45.25 19.26 11.20
CA PHE A 646 45.07 20.52 11.94
C PHE A 646 44.85 21.68 10.97
N ALA A 647 43.60 22.15 10.86
CA ALA A 647 43.24 23.27 10.00
C ALA A 647 43.39 24.63 10.69
N VAL A 648 43.08 24.71 11.99
CA VAL A 648 43.30 25.92 12.81
C VAL A 648 43.87 25.47 14.16
N ARG A 649 45.00 26.06 14.56
CA ARG A 649 45.81 25.62 15.72
C ARG A 649 45.68 26.56 16.93
N GLY A 650 44.46 26.85 17.37
CA GLY A 650 44.22 27.67 18.58
C GLY A 650 44.43 29.17 18.33
N LEU A 651 43.62 29.75 17.45
CA LEU A 651 43.67 31.18 17.13
C LEU A 651 42.98 32.01 18.21
N SER A 652 43.72 32.98 18.77
CA SER A 652 43.18 34.03 19.63
C SER A 652 43.23 35.36 18.88
N LEU A 653 42.09 36.05 18.77
CA LEU A 653 41.94 37.26 17.97
C LEU A 653 40.83 38.14 18.55
N ALA A 654 41.04 39.44 18.67
CA ALA A 654 40.02 40.40 19.05
C ALA A 654 39.90 41.49 17.96
N ILE A 655 38.69 41.71 17.44
CA ILE A 655 38.40 42.68 16.37
C ILE A 655 37.51 43.78 16.94
N ASP A 656 37.94 45.04 16.76
CA ASP A 656 37.21 46.21 17.24
C ASP A 656 35.96 46.50 16.40
N ARG A 657 34.95 47.10 17.01
CA ARG A 657 33.75 47.52 16.27
C ARG A 657 34.11 48.58 15.22
N GLY A 658 33.71 48.34 13.98
CA GLY A 658 33.99 49.23 12.84
C GLY A 658 35.36 48.99 12.17
N GLU A 659 36.15 48.03 12.66
CA GLU A 659 37.42 47.65 12.06
C GLU A 659 37.21 46.81 10.78
N CYS A 660 37.98 47.09 9.73
CA CYS A 660 38.01 46.27 8.52
C CYS A 660 39.16 45.25 8.60
N PHE A 661 38.83 44.02 9.02
CA PHE A 661 39.80 42.94 9.19
C PHE A 661 39.94 42.06 7.94
N GLY A 662 41.18 41.79 7.50
CA GLY A 662 41.49 40.93 6.35
C GLY A 662 42.46 39.81 6.69
N MET A 663 42.11 38.56 6.38
CA MET A 663 43.01 37.40 6.58
C MET A 663 43.83 37.10 5.34
N LEU A 664 45.15 37.26 5.42
CA LEU A 664 46.08 36.93 4.35
C LEU A 664 46.91 35.67 4.71
N GLY A 665 47.14 34.81 3.72
CA GLY A 665 48.01 33.64 3.89
C GLY A 665 47.96 32.71 2.68
N PRO A 666 48.88 31.73 2.55
CA PRO A 666 48.89 30.79 1.44
C PRO A 666 47.64 29.88 1.43
N ASN A 667 47.40 29.21 0.31
CA ASN A 667 46.35 28.19 0.20
C ASN A 667 46.63 27.06 1.21
N GLY A 668 45.60 26.63 1.94
CA GLY A 668 45.75 25.64 3.01
C GLY A 668 46.14 26.18 4.39
N ALA A 669 46.33 27.50 4.56
CA ALA A 669 46.64 28.12 5.86
C ALA A 669 45.49 28.09 6.91
N GLY A 670 44.30 27.59 6.55
CA GLY A 670 43.16 27.49 7.46
C GLY A 670 42.13 28.62 7.39
N LYS A 671 42.32 29.64 6.53
CA LYS A 671 41.43 30.81 6.37
C LYS A 671 39.95 30.42 6.19
N THR A 672 39.65 29.57 5.21
CA THR A 672 38.28 29.11 4.94
C THR A 672 37.71 28.29 6.09
N SER A 673 38.55 27.53 6.82
CA SER A 673 38.10 26.78 8.01
C SER A 673 37.78 27.72 9.18
N PHE A 674 38.56 28.78 9.37
CA PHE A 674 38.26 29.82 10.35
C PHE A 674 36.93 30.50 10.04
N ILE A 675 36.75 31.01 8.82
CA ILE A 675 35.49 31.65 8.39
C ILE A 675 34.33 30.66 8.57
N SER A 676 34.48 29.41 8.14
CA SER A 676 33.45 28.35 8.30
C SER A 676 33.08 28.09 9.76
N MET A 677 33.99 28.27 10.72
CA MET A 677 33.66 28.18 12.14
C MET A 677 32.91 29.42 12.62
N MET A 678 33.37 30.62 12.24
CA MET A 678 32.73 31.88 12.61
C MET A 678 31.29 31.99 12.10
N ILE A 679 31.01 31.46 10.90
CA ILE A 679 29.67 31.44 10.30
C ILE A 679 28.91 30.13 10.59
N GLY A 680 29.43 29.25 11.44
CA GLY A 680 28.70 28.09 11.98
C GLY A 680 28.49 26.92 11.01
N LEU A 681 29.11 26.95 9.84
CA LEU A 681 29.14 25.80 8.90
C LEU A 681 29.91 24.61 9.46
N THR A 682 30.93 24.86 10.27
CA THR A 682 31.69 23.80 10.95
C THR A 682 31.86 24.13 12.43
N LYS A 683 31.62 23.16 13.31
CA LYS A 683 31.85 23.37 14.74
C LYS A 683 33.35 23.39 15.08
N PRO A 684 33.81 24.29 15.98
CA PRO A 684 35.15 24.24 16.54
C PRO A 684 35.41 22.90 17.24
N THR A 685 36.63 22.37 17.10
CA THR A 685 37.07 21.17 17.84
C THR A 685 37.40 21.52 19.30
N ALA A 686 37.97 22.70 19.53
CA ALA A 686 38.21 23.28 20.85
C ALA A 686 38.22 24.81 20.76
N GLY A 687 38.17 25.48 21.91
CA GLY A 687 38.00 26.94 21.99
C GLY A 687 36.57 27.40 21.74
N THR A 688 36.38 28.71 21.70
CA THR A 688 35.11 29.37 21.37
C THR A 688 35.34 30.72 20.70
N ALA A 689 34.28 31.33 20.19
CA ALA A 689 34.30 32.72 19.75
C ALA A 689 33.01 33.43 20.17
N PHE A 690 33.12 34.72 20.44
CA PHE A 690 32.03 35.60 20.80
C PHE A 690 31.84 36.64 19.70
N VAL A 691 30.62 36.80 19.22
CA VAL A 691 30.23 37.84 18.27
C VAL A 691 29.18 38.70 18.94
N GLU A 692 29.46 39.99 19.10
CA GLU A 692 28.57 40.91 19.84
C GLU A 692 28.22 40.38 21.26
N GLY A 693 29.17 39.66 21.88
CA GLY A 693 29.00 39.03 23.20
C GLY A 693 28.28 37.69 23.22
N LEU A 694 27.83 37.17 22.05
CA LEU A 694 27.12 35.89 21.91
C LEU A 694 28.08 34.77 21.52
N ASP A 695 28.01 33.62 22.18
CA ASP A 695 28.91 32.48 21.90
C ASP A 695 28.44 31.70 20.64
N ILE A 696 29.35 31.50 19.68
CA ILE A 696 29.07 30.79 18.41
C ILE A 696 28.71 29.30 18.57
N ARG A 697 28.99 28.68 19.71
CA ARG A 697 28.70 27.27 20.01
C ARG A 697 27.30 27.08 20.59
N THR A 698 26.83 28.02 21.40
CA THR A 698 25.56 27.92 22.12
C THR A 698 24.46 28.81 21.55
N GLU A 699 24.82 29.99 21.03
CA GLU A 699 23.87 31.07 20.69
C GLU A 699 23.92 31.46 19.20
N MET A 700 24.31 30.53 18.33
CA MET A 700 24.53 30.81 16.91
C MET A 700 23.33 31.41 16.16
N ASN A 701 22.11 31.02 16.54
CA ASN A 701 20.90 31.58 15.93
C ASN A 701 20.77 33.09 16.21
N ALA A 702 21.17 33.55 17.40
CA ALA A 702 21.16 34.96 17.77
C ALA A 702 22.31 35.72 17.08
N VAL A 703 23.47 35.07 16.90
CA VAL A 703 24.60 35.61 16.12
C VAL A 703 24.19 35.92 14.66
N TYR A 704 23.38 35.07 14.03
CA TYR A 704 22.88 35.31 12.67
C TYR A 704 21.92 36.51 12.54
N GLU A 705 21.33 37.00 13.64
CA GLU A 705 20.49 38.20 13.60
C GLU A 705 21.32 39.47 13.39
N SER A 706 22.53 39.51 13.96
CA SER A 706 23.47 40.63 13.90
C SER A 706 24.58 40.49 12.86
N MET A 707 24.81 39.28 12.32
CA MET A 707 25.84 39.02 11.30
C MET A 707 25.26 38.95 9.87
N GLY A 708 25.99 39.51 8.91
CA GLY A 708 25.79 39.27 7.47
C GLY A 708 26.91 38.38 6.93
N VAL A 709 26.57 37.39 6.08
CA VAL A 709 27.53 36.44 5.54
C VAL A 709 27.39 36.34 4.03
N CYS A 710 28.48 36.56 3.30
CA CYS A 710 28.59 36.25 1.89
C CYS A 710 29.51 35.02 1.72
N PRO A 711 28.96 33.83 1.44
CA PRO A 711 29.74 32.60 1.29
C PRO A 711 30.58 32.60 0.01
N GLN A 712 31.64 31.78 -0.02
CA GLN A 712 32.54 31.66 -1.18
C GLN A 712 31.85 31.06 -2.42
N HIS A 713 30.81 30.24 -2.22
CA HIS A 713 30.01 29.66 -3.30
C HIS A 713 28.67 30.38 -3.35
N ASP A 714 28.20 30.67 -4.57
CA ASP A 714 26.92 31.34 -4.80
C ASP A 714 25.78 30.41 -4.35
N LEU A 715 25.15 30.74 -3.23
CA LEU A 715 24.02 29.98 -2.67
C LEU A 715 22.69 30.58 -3.14
N LEU A 716 22.50 30.74 -4.44
CA LEU A 716 21.29 31.38 -4.98
C LEU A 716 20.32 30.34 -5.57
N TRP A 717 19.03 30.68 -5.60
CA TRP A 717 18.05 29.92 -6.36
C TRP A 717 18.09 30.36 -7.82
N ASP A 718 18.56 29.50 -8.71
CA ASP A 718 18.72 29.81 -10.14
C ASP A 718 17.43 30.36 -10.79
N ASN A 719 16.26 29.90 -10.33
CA ASN A 719 14.96 30.25 -10.90
C ASN A 719 14.42 31.62 -10.41
N LEU A 720 14.92 32.16 -9.30
CA LEU A 720 14.46 33.44 -8.74
C LEU A 720 15.28 34.61 -9.32
N THR A 721 14.69 35.81 -9.40
CA THR A 721 15.44 37.02 -9.82
C THR A 721 16.24 37.63 -8.69
N GLY A 722 17.21 38.49 -9.01
CA GLY A 722 17.91 39.27 -7.98
C GLY A 722 16.94 40.06 -7.09
N ARG A 723 15.92 40.68 -7.68
CA ARG A 723 14.86 41.38 -6.92
C ARG A 723 14.08 40.43 -6.00
N GLU A 724 13.69 39.26 -6.48
CA GLU A 724 12.94 38.27 -5.69
C GLU A 724 13.77 37.73 -4.50
N HIS A 725 15.08 37.52 -4.70
CA HIS A 725 16.00 37.15 -3.62
C HIS A 725 16.05 38.22 -2.54
N LEU A 726 16.29 39.49 -2.93
CA LEU A 726 16.37 40.60 -1.98
C LEU A 726 15.04 40.83 -1.25
N LEU A 727 13.91 40.70 -1.94
CA LEU A 727 12.58 40.74 -1.32
C LEU A 727 12.37 39.60 -0.31
N PHE A 728 12.90 38.41 -0.58
CA PHE A 728 12.83 37.29 0.35
C PHE A 728 13.69 37.52 1.60
N TYR A 729 14.97 37.86 1.45
CA TYR A 729 15.86 38.12 2.60
C TYR A 729 15.47 39.36 3.39
N GLY A 730 15.00 40.42 2.72
CA GLY A 730 14.48 41.60 3.40
C GLY A 730 13.29 41.27 4.30
N ARG A 731 12.38 40.39 3.87
CA ARG A 731 11.27 39.89 4.71
C ARG A 731 11.77 39.06 5.89
N LEU A 732 12.79 38.23 5.71
CA LEU A 732 13.42 37.46 6.80
C LEU A 732 14.05 38.36 7.86
N LYS A 733 14.53 39.56 7.47
CA LYS A 733 15.03 40.61 8.37
C LYS A 733 13.94 41.57 8.88
N SER A 734 12.65 41.18 8.78
CA SER A 734 11.46 41.93 9.24
C SER A 734 11.15 43.23 8.50
N LEU A 735 11.67 43.45 7.30
CA LEU A 735 11.25 44.59 6.46
C LEU A 735 9.92 44.28 5.77
N LYS A 736 9.00 45.26 5.74
CA LYS A 736 7.65 45.13 5.18
C LYS A 736 7.25 46.36 4.37
N GLY A 737 6.28 46.19 3.47
CA GLY A 737 5.63 47.29 2.74
C GLY A 737 6.60 48.12 1.89
N SER A 738 6.40 49.44 1.89
CA SER A 738 7.22 50.39 1.14
C SER A 738 8.68 50.40 1.59
N ALA A 739 8.96 50.23 2.88
CA ALA A 739 10.32 50.20 3.42
C ALA A 739 11.14 49.02 2.85
N LEU A 740 10.51 47.86 2.66
CA LEU A 740 11.15 46.73 2.01
C LEU A 740 11.47 47.03 0.54
N ILE A 741 10.51 47.59 -0.20
CA ILE A 741 10.69 47.88 -1.63
C ILE A 741 11.80 48.93 -1.82
N GLN A 742 11.78 49.99 -1.03
CA GLN A 742 12.79 51.04 -1.06
C GLN A 742 14.18 50.48 -0.76
N ALA A 743 14.32 49.68 0.30
CA ALA A 743 15.60 49.07 0.65
C ALA A 743 16.13 48.14 -0.46
N VAL A 744 15.26 47.33 -1.08
CA VAL A 744 15.64 46.46 -2.20
C VAL A 744 16.12 47.29 -3.40
N GLU A 745 15.44 48.38 -3.74
CA GLU A 745 15.84 49.23 -4.85
C GLU A 745 17.14 50.01 -4.59
N GLU A 746 17.33 50.50 -3.37
CA GLU A 746 18.57 51.16 -2.94
C GLU A 746 19.74 50.18 -3.03
N SER A 747 19.61 48.96 -2.50
CA SER A 747 20.66 47.94 -2.62
C SER A 747 20.98 47.60 -4.06
N LEU A 748 19.98 47.39 -4.91
CA LEU A 748 20.18 47.12 -6.34
C LEU A 748 20.91 48.28 -7.05
N LYS A 749 20.69 49.54 -6.63
CA LYS A 749 21.38 50.70 -7.18
C LYS A 749 22.84 50.75 -6.73
N GLU A 750 23.10 50.44 -5.46
CA GLU A 750 24.46 50.42 -4.88
C GLU A 750 25.36 49.37 -5.55
N VAL A 751 24.82 48.21 -5.90
CA VAL A 751 25.56 47.14 -6.62
C VAL A 751 25.47 47.25 -8.14
N ASN A 752 24.94 48.37 -8.68
CA ASN A 752 24.77 48.62 -10.11
C ASN A 752 23.90 47.59 -10.88
N LEU A 753 23.04 46.84 -10.20
CA LEU A 753 22.12 45.85 -10.80
C LEU A 753 20.72 46.43 -11.12
N PHE A 754 20.41 47.64 -10.65
CA PHE A 754 19.11 48.29 -10.89
C PHE A 754 18.91 48.69 -12.37
N LYS A 755 19.99 49.06 -13.08
CA LYS A 755 19.92 49.54 -14.46
C LYS A 755 19.93 48.37 -15.46
N GLY A 756 19.25 48.53 -16.59
CA GLY A 756 19.29 47.55 -17.70
C GLY A 756 18.46 46.28 -17.48
N GLY A 757 17.52 46.29 -16.53
CA GLY A 757 16.61 45.17 -16.27
C GLY A 757 17.29 43.91 -15.71
N VAL A 758 18.53 44.02 -15.23
CA VAL A 758 19.29 42.89 -14.68
C VAL A 758 18.62 42.36 -13.41
N ALA A 759 18.14 43.24 -12.53
CA ALA A 759 17.43 42.89 -11.29
C ALA A 759 16.23 41.93 -11.48
N ASP A 760 15.60 41.95 -12.66
CA ASP A 760 14.41 41.15 -12.98
C ASP A 760 14.74 39.92 -13.87
N LYS A 761 16.02 39.70 -14.18
CA LYS A 761 16.51 38.46 -14.80
C LYS A 761 16.70 37.37 -13.74
N GLN A 762 16.61 36.11 -14.16
CA GLN A 762 16.87 34.95 -13.30
C GLN A 762 18.34 34.89 -12.91
N ALA A 763 18.61 34.54 -11.65
CA ALA A 763 19.98 34.42 -11.11
C ALA A 763 20.81 33.40 -11.91
N GLY A 764 20.20 32.31 -12.39
CA GLY A 764 20.89 31.34 -13.25
C GLY A 764 21.37 31.89 -14.61
N MET A 765 20.91 33.08 -15.02
CA MET A 765 21.34 33.77 -16.25
C MET A 765 22.35 34.90 -15.99
N TYR A 766 22.75 35.12 -14.73
CA TYR A 766 23.68 36.18 -14.37
C TYR A 766 25.11 35.81 -14.79
N SER A 767 25.90 36.81 -15.17
CA SER A 767 27.35 36.65 -15.28
C SER A 767 27.97 36.58 -13.88
N GLY A 768 29.18 36.02 -13.74
CA GLY A 768 29.84 35.91 -12.43
C GLY A 768 29.91 37.24 -11.67
N GLY A 769 30.22 38.35 -12.35
CA GLY A 769 30.24 39.67 -11.72
C GLY A 769 28.88 40.16 -11.22
N CYS A 770 27.78 39.75 -11.88
CA CYS A 770 26.42 40.07 -11.43
C CYS A 770 25.93 39.15 -10.30
N LEU A 771 26.52 37.95 -10.14
CA LEU A 771 26.23 37.06 -9.01
C LEU A 771 26.94 37.53 -7.73
N TYR A 772 28.16 38.06 -7.87
CA TYR A 772 28.93 38.62 -6.77
C TYR A 772 28.39 39.95 -6.24
N GLY A 773 27.83 40.78 -7.13
CA GLY A 773 27.11 42.01 -6.76
C GLY A 773 25.70 41.69 -6.30
#